data_AF-A0A9P0J9D0-F1
#
_entry.id   AF-A0A9P0J9D0-F1
#
_cell.length_a   1.000
_cell.length_b   1.000
_cell.length_c   1.000
_cell.angle_alpha   90.00
_cell.angle_beta   90.00
_cell.angle_gamma   90.00
#
_symmetry.space_group_name_H-M   'P 1'
#
loop_
_entity.id
_entity.type
_entity.pdbx_description
1 polymer ?
#
loop_
_entity_poly.entity_id
_entity_poly.type
_entity_poly.pdbx_seq_one_letter_code
_entity_poly.pdbx_strand_id
1 'polypeptide(L)'
;MDYQCIVVYTIITILPPDEQRKYDELRLSAALGPADGCLGVVKRWIKRSVSAYLRALALSPNNAVVHGNLACVYYEQGLIDLAIDTYRRAIELQPNFPDAYCNLANALKEKGQVVDAEECYNTALKLCPTHADSLNNLANIKREQGYIEEATRLYLKALEVFPEFAAAHSNLASVLQQQGKLTEALNHYQEAIRIQPTFADAYSNMGNTLKEMQDIQNALQCYSRAIQINPAFADAHSNLASIHKDSGNIPEAIASYRTALRLKPDFPDAYCNLAHCLQIVCDWTDYESRMKKLVSIVAEQLEKNRLPSVHPHHSMLYPLSHNFRKAIAGRHAALCLEKIQVLHKPPYNYTKELAPGNRLRIGYVSSDFGNHPTSHLMQSIPGLHNKDKVEIFCYALSTDDTTTFRSKIAREAEHFIDLSNIPCNGKAADKINSDGIHILVNMNGYTKGARNEIFALRPAPIQVMWLGYPGTSGAPFMDYLITDMVTSPIELASQYSEKLAYMPHTYFVGDHKQMFPHLSERIILCDKVTCRKDMADNVAVINAADLSPIIENTNVTEIKQVIMSEITDSKLTRPVEVNFKIAELPTTTPIETMIASGQAQTSVNGVVLQNGLATNCGNNKAATGEEVPQNIVITTRQQYCLP
;
A
#
# COMPACT_ATOMS: atom_id res chain seq x y z
N MET A 1 26.04 -0.85 27.57
CA MET A 1 26.50 -1.56 28.80
C MET A 1 25.28 -1.71 29.67
N ASP A 2 24.67 -2.91 29.69
CA ASP A 2 23.38 -3.16 30.34
C ASP A 2 23.47 -3.08 31.86
N TYR A 3 22.68 -2.17 32.46
CA TYR A 3 22.46 -2.08 33.91
C TYR A 3 21.80 -3.34 34.50
N GLN A 4 21.25 -4.24 33.65
CA GLN A 4 20.72 -5.55 34.07
C GLN A 4 21.79 -6.53 34.58
N CYS A 5 23.08 -6.29 34.30
CA CYS A 5 24.17 -7.14 34.82
C CYS A 5 24.62 -6.80 36.25
N ILE A 6 24.29 -5.62 36.80
CA ILE A 6 24.77 -5.21 38.15
C ILE A 6 23.99 -5.93 39.26
N VAL A 7 22.73 -6.28 39.04
CA VAL A 7 21.92 -7.02 40.03
C VAL A 7 22.37 -8.48 40.17
N VAL A 8 22.83 -9.10 39.07
CA VAL A 8 23.37 -10.48 39.10
C VAL A 8 24.75 -10.52 39.77
N TYR A 9 25.56 -9.46 39.64
CA TYR A 9 26.89 -9.40 40.28
C TYR A 9 26.83 -9.20 41.80
N THR A 10 25.77 -8.54 42.30
CA THR A 10 25.59 -8.29 43.74
C THR A 10 25.23 -9.57 44.52
N ILE A 11 24.67 -10.59 43.86
CA ILE A 11 24.33 -11.88 44.49
C ILE A 11 25.56 -12.78 44.69
N ILE A 12 26.66 -12.55 43.97
CA ILE A 12 27.87 -13.38 44.06
C ILE A 12 28.74 -13.05 45.29
N THR A 13 28.51 -11.92 45.97
CA THR A 13 29.42 -11.43 47.04
C THR A 13 28.89 -11.53 48.47
N ILE A 14 27.75 -12.19 48.72
CA ILE A 14 27.19 -12.35 50.07
C ILE A 14 26.94 -13.84 50.39
N LEU A 15 28.00 -14.64 50.37
CA LEU A 15 27.99 -15.96 51.02
C LEU A 15 29.23 -16.08 51.92
N PRO A 16 29.09 -16.62 53.15
CA PRO A 16 30.23 -16.89 54.03
C PRO A 16 31.22 -17.89 53.39
N PRO A 17 32.53 -17.85 53.76
CA PRO A 17 33.59 -18.62 53.10
C PRO A 17 33.38 -20.15 53.07
N ASP A 18 32.60 -20.70 54.00
CA ASP A 18 32.43 -22.15 54.15
C ASP A 18 31.43 -22.77 53.15
N GLU A 19 30.59 -22.00 52.46
CA GLU A 19 29.69 -22.52 51.41
C GLU A 19 30.27 -22.46 49.99
N GLN A 20 31.36 -21.72 49.78
CA GLN A 20 32.03 -21.62 48.47
C GLN A 20 32.66 -22.96 48.05
N ARG A 21 33.14 -23.76 49.02
CA ARG A 21 33.67 -25.11 48.78
C ARG A 21 32.62 -26.12 48.29
N LYS A 22 31.37 -26.00 48.75
CA LYS A 22 30.24 -26.81 48.23
C LYS A 22 29.80 -26.36 46.84
N TYR A 23 30.03 -25.09 46.49
CA TYR A 23 29.69 -24.53 45.19
C TYR A 23 30.62 -25.05 44.07
N ASP A 24 31.90 -25.28 44.38
CA ASP A 24 32.87 -25.83 43.42
C ASP A 24 32.71 -27.35 43.21
N GLU A 25 32.32 -28.11 44.24
CA GLU A 25 32.03 -29.56 44.09
C GLU A 25 30.74 -29.84 43.28
N LEU A 26 29.75 -28.93 43.33
CA LEU A 26 28.51 -29.02 42.52
C LEU A 26 28.69 -28.60 41.06
N ARG A 27 29.82 -27.97 40.71
CA ARG A 27 30.11 -27.51 39.35
C ARG A 27 30.62 -28.63 38.43
N LEU A 28 31.07 -29.76 38.98
CA LEU A 28 31.60 -30.89 38.22
C LEU A 28 30.60 -32.03 37.95
N SER A 29 29.40 -32.04 38.57
CA SER A 29 28.42 -33.12 38.38
C SER A 29 27.12 -32.72 37.67
N ALA A 30 26.95 -31.45 37.28
CA ALA A 30 25.71 -30.94 36.67
C ALA A 30 25.85 -30.52 35.19
N ALA A 31 26.87 -31.02 34.50
CA ALA A 31 26.94 -30.96 33.05
C ALA A 31 26.50 -32.32 32.47
N LEU A 32 25.50 -32.27 31.58
CA LEU A 32 25.04 -33.31 30.64
C LEU A 32 23.83 -34.16 31.08
N GLY A 33 22.64 -33.63 30.79
CA GLY A 33 21.46 -34.42 30.41
C GLY A 33 20.91 -33.87 29.07
N PRO A 34 20.66 -34.67 28.02
CA PRO A 34 20.44 -34.16 26.66
C PRO A 34 19.01 -33.66 26.34
N ALA A 35 18.13 -33.44 27.34
CA ALA A 35 16.70 -33.24 27.09
C ALA A 35 16.18 -31.80 27.38
N ASP A 36 16.90 -30.97 28.11
CA ASP A 36 16.46 -29.62 28.44
C ASP A 36 17.32 -28.59 27.71
N GLY A 37 16.82 -28.09 26.58
CA GLY A 37 17.42 -26.94 25.88
C GLY A 37 17.45 -25.68 26.75
N CYS A 38 17.94 -24.56 26.21
CA CYS A 38 18.07 -23.28 26.93
C CYS A 38 16.80 -22.84 27.71
N LEU A 39 15.61 -23.19 27.21
CA LEU A 39 14.33 -22.94 27.88
C LEU A 39 14.18 -23.67 29.23
N GLY A 40 14.64 -24.92 29.33
CA GLY A 40 14.57 -25.71 30.57
C GLY A 40 15.49 -25.16 31.64
N VAL A 41 16.66 -24.66 31.22
CA VAL A 41 17.61 -23.95 32.08
C VAL A 41 16.98 -22.66 32.60
N VAL A 42 16.42 -21.81 31.73
CA VAL A 42 15.78 -20.54 32.13
C VAL A 42 14.62 -20.78 33.09
N LYS A 43 13.72 -21.74 32.82
CA LYS A 43 12.62 -22.10 33.73
C LYS A 43 13.13 -22.54 35.11
N ARG A 44 14.27 -23.25 35.17
CA ARG A 44 14.89 -23.67 36.43
C ARG A 44 15.48 -22.49 37.21
N TRP A 45 16.04 -21.51 36.51
CA TRP A 45 16.59 -20.29 37.11
C TRP A 45 15.49 -19.40 37.69
N ILE A 46 14.37 -19.26 36.97
CA ILE A 46 13.20 -18.52 37.44
C ILE A 46 12.58 -19.17 38.70
N LYS A 47 12.44 -20.50 38.73
CA LYS A 47 11.96 -21.19 39.95
C LYS A 47 12.91 -20.99 41.13
N ARG A 48 14.23 -20.97 40.89
CA ARG A 48 15.24 -20.70 41.91
C ARG A 48 15.20 -19.26 42.39
N SER A 49 14.98 -18.28 41.52
CA SER A 49 14.89 -16.86 41.90
C SER A 49 13.67 -16.59 42.78
N VAL A 50 12.50 -17.12 42.43
CA VAL A 50 11.29 -17.03 43.28
C VAL A 50 11.56 -17.65 44.66
N SER A 51 12.16 -18.85 44.72
CA SER A 51 12.51 -19.50 45.99
C SER A 51 13.51 -18.70 46.84
N ALA A 52 14.45 -18.00 46.19
CA ALA A 52 15.41 -17.14 46.88
C ALA A 52 14.74 -15.89 47.46
N TYR A 53 13.88 -15.23 46.69
CA TYR A 53 13.13 -14.06 47.15
C TYR A 53 12.13 -14.41 48.27
N LEU A 54 11.43 -15.54 48.18
CA LEU A 54 10.55 -16.01 49.26
C LEU A 54 11.33 -16.32 50.55
N ARG A 55 12.53 -16.88 50.44
CA ARG A 55 13.43 -17.06 51.60
C ARG A 55 13.92 -15.72 52.16
N ALA A 56 14.27 -14.77 51.31
CA ALA A 56 14.64 -13.42 51.74
C ALA A 56 13.48 -12.72 52.47
N LEU A 57 12.24 -12.90 52.00
CA LEU A 57 11.04 -12.40 52.67
C LEU A 57 10.72 -13.14 53.98
N ALA A 58 11.07 -14.43 54.10
CA ALA A 58 10.95 -15.15 55.36
C ALA A 58 11.91 -14.59 56.44
N LEU A 59 13.09 -14.11 56.03
CA LEU A 59 14.07 -13.47 56.92
C LEU A 59 13.78 -11.99 57.16
N SER A 60 13.22 -11.28 56.18
CA SER A 60 12.88 -9.86 56.25
C SER A 60 11.53 -9.58 55.57
N PRO A 61 10.40 -9.81 56.27
CA PRO A 61 9.06 -9.73 55.67
C PRO A 61 8.66 -8.34 55.17
N ASN A 62 9.28 -7.29 55.71
CA ASN A 62 8.94 -5.89 55.45
C ASN A 62 9.92 -5.20 54.48
N ASN A 63 10.69 -5.96 53.71
CA ASN A 63 11.62 -5.38 52.73
C ASN A 63 10.92 -5.07 51.40
N ALA A 64 10.58 -3.80 51.18
CA ALA A 64 9.89 -3.32 49.99
C ALA A 64 10.62 -3.65 48.67
N VAL A 65 11.95 -3.56 48.65
CA VAL A 65 12.77 -3.84 47.45
C VAL A 65 12.69 -5.31 47.07
N VAL A 66 12.70 -6.22 48.05
CA VAL A 66 12.57 -7.66 47.82
C VAL A 66 11.17 -8.01 47.29
N HIS A 67 10.11 -7.39 47.82
CA HIS A 67 8.75 -7.50 47.27
C HIS A 67 8.68 -6.99 45.83
N GLY A 68 9.24 -5.81 45.55
CA GLY A 68 9.27 -5.24 44.20
C GLY A 68 10.00 -6.13 43.18
N ASN A 69 11.15 -6.70 43.56
CA ASN A 69 11.91 -7.60 42.71
C ASN A 69 11.20 -8.94 42.50
N LEU A 70 10.54 -9.48 43.53
CA LEU A 70 9.71 -10.68 43.40
C LEU A 70 8.54 -10.44 42.45
N ALA A 71 7.90 -9.28 42.55
CA ALA A 71 6.81 -8.87 41.67
C ALA A 71 7.26 -8.80 40.20
N CYS A 72 8.47 -8.29 39.91
CA CYS A 72 9.06 -8.35 38.57
C CYS A 72 9.18 -9.78 38.06
N VAL A 73 9.61 -10.72 38.92
CA VAL A 73 9.72 -12.14 38.54
C VAL A 73 8.35 -12.79 38.30
N TYR A 74 7.30 -12.37 39.01
CA TYR A 74 5.93 -12.79 38.73
C TYR A 74 5.39 -12.20 37.42
N TYR A 75 5.70 -10.93 37.15
CA TYR A 75 5.35 -10.25 35.91
C TYR A 75 5.94 -10.98 34.69
N GLU A 76 7.24 -11.28 34.71
CA GLU A 76 7.94 -12.04 33.64
C GLU A 76 7.40 -13.47 33.44
N GLN A 77 6.72 -14.03 34.45
CA GLN A 77 6.06 -15.35 34.34
C GLN A 77 4.62 -15.25 33.81
N GLY A 78 4.12 -14.05 33.54
CA GLY A 78 2.72 -13.80 33.19
C GLY A 78 1.75 -13.96 34.36
N LEU A 79 2.23 -14.02 35.61
CA LEU A 79 1.41 -14.06 36.82
C LEU A 79 1.01 -12.64 37.23
N ILE A 80 0.27 -11.96 36.35
CA ILE A 80 0.03 -10.51 36.43
C ILE A 80 -0.69 -10.11 37.72
N ASP A 81 -1.71 -10.86 38.16
CA ASP A 81 -2.43 -10.57 39.41
C ASP A 81 -1.51 -10.64 40.63
N LEU A 82 -0.66 -11.67 40.69
CA LEU A 82 0.28 -11.84 41.79
C LEU A 82 1.36 -10.77 41.77
N ALA A 83 1.80 -10.35 40.58
CA ALA A 83 2.72 -9.23 40.42
C ALA A 83 2.11 -7.92 40.96
N ILE A 84 0.87 -7.61 40.57
CA ILE A 84 0.14 -6.42 41.04
C ILE A 84 0.04 -6.40 42.57
N ASP A 85 -0.41 -7.48 43.19
CA ASP A 85 -0.56 -7.56 44.66
C ASP A 85 0.79 -7.41 45.36
N THR A 86 1.84 -8.02 44.81
CA THR A 86 3.18 -7.94 45.39
C THR A 86 3.80 -6.53 45.21
N TYR A 87 3.56 -5.85 44.09
CA TYR A 87 3.95 -4.45 43.91
C TYR A 87 3.21 -3.52 44.88
N ARG A 88 1.90 -3.71 45.06
CA ARG A 88 1.13 -2.95 46.07
C ARG A 88 1.71 -3.14 47.46
N ARG A 89 2.11 -4.37 47.81
CA ARG A 89 2.78 -4.62 49.09
C ARG A 89 4.12 -3.90 49.20
N ALA A 90 4.92 -3.86 48.14
CA ALA A 90 6.16 -3.08 48.11
C ALA A 90 5.90 -1.58 48.35
N ILE A 91 4.85 -1.03 47.74
CA ILE A 91 4.46 0.38 47.87
C ILE A 91 3.89 0.69 49.27
N GLU A 92 3.10 -0.21 49.86
CA GLU A 92 2.63 -0.08 51.25
C GLU A 92 3.80 0.02 52.24
N LEU A 93 4.83 -0.80 52.02
CA LEU A 93 6.04 -0.83 52.86
C LEU A 93 6.94 0.39 52.62
N GLN A 94 6.97 0.91 51.38
CA GLN A 94 7.75 2.09 51.00
C GLN A 94 6.98 2.97 50.01
N PRO A 95 6.23 3.98 50.50
CA PRO A 95 5.43 4.86 49.64
C PRO A 95 6.23 5.76 48.68
N ASN A 96 7.51 6.01 48.97
CA ASN A 96 8.43 6.77 48.10
C ASN A 96 9.28 5.82 47.25
N PHE A 97 8.64 5.01 46.41
CA PHE A 97 9.32 4.03 45.56
C PHE A 97 8.88 4.13 44.09
N PRO A 98 9.43 5.10 43.32
CA PRO A 98 9.00 5.38 41.94
C PRO A 98 9.04 4.17 41.00
N ASP A 99 10.07 3.32 41.11
CA ASP A 99 10.19 2.11 40.28
C ASP A 99 9.06 1.11 40.54
N ALA A 100 8.60 0.98 41.79
CA ALA A 100 7.48 0.11 42.12
C ALA A 100 6.16 0.62 41.55
N TYR A 101 5.93 1.94 41.55
CA TYR A 101 4.77 2.54 40.87
C TYR A 101 4.84 2.36 39.36
N CYS A 102 6.01 2.58 38.74
CA CYS A 102 6.20 2.37 37.30
C CYS A 102 5.94 0.92 36.91
N ASN A 103 6.47 -0.04 37.66
CA ASN A 103 6.30 -1.46 37.37
C ASN A 103 4.87 -1.96 37.69
N LEU A 104 4.23 -1.43 38.73
CA LEU A 104 2.80 -1.64 38.96
C LEU A 104 1.96 -1.13 37.80
N ALA A 105 2.29 0.05 37.27
CA ALA A 105 1.60 0.63 36.12
C ALA A 105 1.75 -0.24 34.86
N ASN A 106 2.93 -0.80 34.60
CA ASN A 106 3.15 -1.78 33.52
C ASN A 106 2.20 -2.98 33.67
N ALA A 107 2.13 -3.58 34.88
CA ALA A 107 1.27 -4.72 35.15
C ALA A 107 -0.23 -4.40 35.05
N LEU A 108 -0.66 -3.23 35.53
CA LEU A 108 -2.04 -2.75 35.39
C LEU A 108 -2.41 -2.50 33.92
N LYS A 109 -1.50 -1.92 33.12
CA LYS A 109 -1.69 -1.74 31.68
C LYS A 109 -1.90 -3.08 30.99
N GLU A 110 -1.07 -4.07 31.29
CA GLU A 110 -1.19 -5.41 30.70
C GLU A 110 -2.51 -6.11 31.07
N LYS A 111 -3.04 -5.84 32.27
CA LYS A 111 -4.36 -6.28 32.70
C LYS A 111 -5.52 -5.48 32.07
N GLY A 112 -5.23 -4.41 31.32
CA GLY A 112 -6.23 -3.53 30.69
C GLY A 112 -6.76 -2.42 31.60
N GLN A 113 -6.20 -2.25 32.80
CA GLN A 113 -6.56 -1.19 33.75
C GLN A 113 -5.77 0.09 33.46
N VAL A 114 -6.03 0.69 32.29
CA VAL A 114 -5.23 1.82 31.76
C VAL A 114 -5.30 3.07 32.64
N VAL A 115 -6.48 3.36 33.22
CA VAL A 115 -6.66 4.54 34.09
C VAL A 115 -5.81 4.42 35.36
N ASP A 116 -5.84 3.26 36.01
CA ASP A 116 -5.06 3.00 37.22
C ASP A 116 -3.55 3.00 36.90
N ALA A 117 -3.16 2.49 35.73
CA ALA A 117 -1.78 2.55 35.26
C ALA A 117 -1.31 4.00 35.07
N GLU A 118 -2.13 4.84 34.45
CA GLU A 118 -1.84 6.27 34.26
C GLU A 118 -1.68 7.00 35.60
N GLU A 119 -2.52 6.72 36.59
CA GLU A 119 -2.39 7.29 37.93
C GLU A 119 -1.08 6.84 38.61
N CYS A 120 -0.70 5.58 38.45
CA CYS A 120 0.56 5.05 38.97
C CYS A 120 1.78 5.72 38.32
N TYR A 121 1.80 5.91 36.99
CA TYR A 121 2.87 6.66 36.32
C TYR A 121 2.94 8.11 36.79
N ASN A 122 1.78 8.78 36.90
CA ASN A 122 1.74 10.14 37.42
C ASN A 122 2.26 10.22 38.85
N THR A 123 1.98 9.22 39.68
CA THR A 123 2.50 9.14 41.05
C THR A 123 4.01 8.92 41.06
N ALA A 124 4.53 8.01 40.23
CA ALA A 124 5.97 7.82 40.04
C ALA A 124 6.66 9.14 39.63
N LEU A 125 6.05 9.91 38.72
CA LEU A 125 6.58 11.20 38.26
C LEU A 125 6.42 12.34 39.27
N LYS A 126 5.42 12.29 40.16
CA LYS A 126 5.33 13.21 41.32
C LYS A 126 6.47 12.97 42.30
N LEU A 127 6.81 11.71 42.54
CA LEU A 127 7.90 11.32 43.43
C LEU A 127 9.28 11.57 42.81
N CYS A 128 9.42 11.30 41.50
CA CYS A 128 10.65 11.50 40.74
C CYS A 128 10.33 12.07 39.33
N PRO A 129 10.35 13.40 39.15
CA PRO A 129 10.04 14.04 37.87
C PRO A 129 10.98 13.69 36.71
N THR A 130 12.12 13.07 37.04
CA THR A 130 13.18 12.62 36.12
C THR A 130 13.20 11.10 35.98
N HIS A 131 12.08 10.40 36.23
CA HIS A 131 11.98 8.96 35.99
C HIS A 131 11.71 8.68 34.51
N ALA A 132 12.75 8.38 33.74
CA ALA A 132 12.69 8.26 32.28
C ALA A 132 11.71 7.18 31.80
N ASP A 133 11.69 6.01 32.45
CA ASP A 133 10.77 4.92 32.09
C ASP A 133 9.30 5.31 32.27
N SER A 134 8.95 5.98 33.38
CA SER A 134 7.60 6.48 33.60
C SER A 134 7.21 7.54 32.58
N LEU A 135 8.13 8.43 32.18
CA LEU A 135 7.88 9.42 31.12
C LEU A 135 7.58 8.74 29.78
N ASN A 136 8.42 7.77 29.36
CA ASN A 136 8.24 7.02 28.11
C ASN A 136 6.95 6.18 28.13
N ASN A 137 6.64 5.51 29.23
CA ASN A 137 5.47 4.64 29.30
C ASN A 137 4.16 5.43 29.41
N LEU A 138 4.17 6.57 30.12
CA LEU A 138 3.05 7.50 30.09
C LEU A 138 2.85 8.08 28.69
N ALA A 139 3.93 8.41 27.97
CA ALA A 139 3.85 8.85 26.58
C ALA A 139 3.21 7.79 25.67
N ASN A 140 3.54 6.51 25.86
CA ASN A 140 2.89 5.40 25.14
C ASN A 140 1.38 5.36 25.38
N ILE A 141 0.92 5.55 26.63
CA ILE A 141 -0.51 5.63 26.96
C ILE A 141 -1.17 6.84 26.28
N LYS A 142 -0.54 8.03 26.36
CA LYS A 142 -1.07 9.23 25.71
C LYS A 142 -1.17 9.08 24.20
N ARG A 143 -0.19 8.43 23.57
CA ARG A 143 -0.22 8.06 22.15
C ARG A 143 -1.39 7.12 21.84
N GLU A 144 -1.57 6.06 22.62
CA GLU A 144 -2.68 5.10 22.46
C GLU A 144 -4.06 5.76 22.66
N GLN A 145 -4.15 6.78 23.52
CA GLN A 145 -5.35 7.59 23.75
C GLN A 145 -5.59 8.66 22.65
N GLY A 146 -4.63 8.87 21.73
CA GLY A 146 -4.72 9.88 20.67
C GLY A 146 -4.24 11.29 21.07
N TYR A 147 -3.70 11.48 22.28
CA TYR A 147 -3.09 12.74 22.73
C TYR A 147 -1.65 12.85 22.22
N ILE A 148 -1.51 13.03 20.90
CA ILE A 148 -0.22 12.93 20.20
C ILE A 148 0.78 14.00 20.66
N GLU A 149 0.36 15.25 20.82
CA GLU A 149 1.26 16.35 21.23
C GLU A 149 1.79 16.13 22.65
N GLU A 150 0.93 15.65 23.54
CA GLU A 150 1.32 15.34 24.91
C GLU A 150 2.30 14.17 24.95
N ALA A 151 2.05 13.13 24.15
CA ALA A 151 2.98 12.00 24.00
C ALA A 151 4.35 12.47 23.49
N THR A 152 4.40 13.29 22.44
CA THR A 152 5.65 13.86 21.92
C THR A 152 6.42 14.61 22.99
N ARG A 153 5.75 15.48 23.76
CA ARG A 153 6.39 16.24 24.86
C ARG A 153 6.97 15.31 25.93
N LEU A 154 6.26 14.24 26.29
CA LEU A 154 6.71 13.28 27.29
C LEU A 154 7.91 12.46 26.80
N TYR A 155 7.93 12.02 25.54
CA TYR A 155 9.10 11.34 24.97
C TYR A 155 10.32 12.27 24.92
N LEU A 156 10.15 13.52 24.48
CA LEU A 156 11.25 14.50 24.48
C LEU A 156 11.81 14.72 25.89
N LYS A 157 10.94 14.85 26.89
CA LYS A 157 11.37 14.95 28.29
C LYS A 157 12.09 13.68 28.77
N ALA A 158 11.66 12.50 28.36
CA ALA A 158 12.36 11.25 28.67
C ALA A 158 13.79 11.25 28.07
N LEU A 159 13.95 11.76 26.86
CA LEU A 159 15.25 11.89 26.17
C LEU A 159 16.13 13.01 26.72
N GLU A 160 15.54 14.10 27.23
CA GLU A 160 16.28 15.14 27.97
C GLU A 160 16.92 14.58 29.24
N VAL A 161 16.19 13.70 29.94
CA VAL A 161 16.64 13.06 31.17
C VAL A 161 17.62 11.93 30.88
N PHE A 162 17.33 11.10 29.88
CA PHE A 162 18.16 9.96 29.49
C PHE A 162 18.35 9.91 27.97
N PRO A 163 19.38 10.59 27.43
CA PRO A 163 19.62 10.65 25.98
C PRO A 163 19.92 9.30 25.33
N GLU A 164 20.46 8.32 26.07
CA GLU A 164 20.74 6.98 25.54
C GLU A 164 19.54 6.01 25.67
N PHE A 165 18.31 6.53 25.64
CA PHE A 165 17.10 5.72 25.73
C PHE A 165 16.60 5.26 24.34
N ALA A 166 17.13 4.13 23.86
CA ALA A 166 16.79 3.60 22.53
C ALA A 166 15.27 3.42 22.30
N ALA A 167 14.54 2.93 23.31
CA ALA A 167 13.09 2.74 23.20
C ALA A 167 12.32 4.06 23.04
N ALA A 168 12.71 5.11 23.78
CA ALA A 168 12.09 6.43 23.65
C ALA A 168 12.38 7.08 22.30
N HIS A 169 13.61 6.92 21.77
CA HIS A 169 13.94 7.33 20.40
C HIS A 169 13.04 6.62 19.36
N SER A 170 12.91 5.28 19.44
CA SER A 170 12.08 4.49 18.52
C SER A 170 10.58 4.86 18.62
N ASN A 171 10.06 5.04 19.83
CA ASN A 171 8.66 5.43 20.05
C ASN A 171 8.36 6.84 19.55
N LEU A 172 9.26 7.80 19.80
CA LEU A 172 9.15 9.16 19.27
C LEU A 172 9.21 9.17 17.74
N ALA A 173 10.12 8.39 17.15
CA ALA A 173 10.21 8.24 15.70
C ALA A 173 8.89 7.73 15.10
N SER A 174 8.25 6.75 15.73
CA SER A 174 6.94 6.25 15.30
C SER A 174 5.85 7.33 15.33
N VAL A 175 5.84 8.20 16.34
CA VAL A 175 4.92 9.34 16.40
C VAL A 175 5.22 10.38 15.31
N LEU A 176 6.50 10.69 15.09
CA LEU A 176 6.93 11.62 14.04
C LEU A 176 6.58 11.10 12.64
N GLN A 177 6.71 9.79 12.43
CA GLN A 177 6.27 9.12 11.20
C GLN A 177 4.76 9.31 10.99
N GLN A 178 3.93 9.09 12.03
CA GLN A 178 2.49 9.32 11.95
C GLN A 178 2.13 10.78 11.64
N GLN A 179 2.94 11.73 12.12
CA GLN A 179 2.81 13.16 11.78
C GLN A 179 3.32 13.53 10.37
N GLY A 180 3.87 12.57 9.62
CA GLY A 180 4.47 12.80 8.30
C GLY A 180 5.86 13.44 8.33
N LYS A 181 6.49 13.57 9.50
CA LYS A 181 7.86 14.09 9.68
C LYS A 181 8.89 12.98 9.47
N LEU A 182 8.89 12.41 8.26
CA LEU A 182 9.63 11.19 7.94
C LEU A 182 11.15 11.33 8.16
N THR A 183 11.74 12.48 7.83
CA THR A 183 13.18 12.73 8.03
C THR A 183 13.55 12.78 9.52
N GLU A 184 12.74 13.44 10.35
CA GLU A 184 12.97 13.48 11.80
C GLU A 184 12.81 12.08 12.41
N ALA A 185 11.79 11.33 11.97
CA ALA A 185 11.60 9.94 12.38
C ALA A 185 12.83 9.07 12.04
N LEU A 186 13.37 9.21 10.83
CA LEU A 186 14.57 8.46 10.40
C LEU A 186 15.76 8.73 11.32
N ASN A 187 16.01 10.01 11.67
CA ASN A 187 17.10 10.39 12.57
C ASN A 187 16.95 9.74 13.95
N HIS A 188 15.73 9.73 14.51
CA HIS A 188 15.49 9.10 15.81
C HIS A 188 15.61 7.56 15.75
N TYR A 189 15.18 6.89 14.67
CA TYR A 189 15.44 5.47 14.49
C TYR A 189 16.93 5.15 14.37
N GLN A 190 17.69 5.98 13.66
CA GLN A 190 19.15 5.84 13.55
C GLN A 190 19.83 5.97 14.92
N GLU A 191 19.41 6.92 15.76
CA GLU A 191 19.91 7.02 17.14
C GLU A 191 19.54 5.80 17.99
N ALA A 192 18.29 5.30 17.89
CA ALA A 192 17.89 4.08 18.59
C ALA A 192 18.77 2.88 18.20
N ILE A 193 19.08 2.74 16.90
CA ILE A 193 19.96 1.69 16.36
C ILE A 193 21.42 1.92 16.77
N ARG A 194 21.89 3.17 16.81
CA ARG A 194 23.25 3.51 17.26
C ARG A 194 23.46 3.11 18.72
N ILE A 195 22.46 3.39 19.57
CA ILE A 195 22.47 3.04 20.99
C ILE A 195 22.34 1.52 21.17
N GLN A 196 21.42 0.89 20.45
CA GLN A 196 21.14 -0.54 20.53
C GLN A 196 21.15 -1.20 19.13
N PRO A 197 22.32 -1.66 18.63
CA PRO A 197 22.44 -2.26 17.30
C PRO A 197 21.69 -3.59 17.08
N THR A 198 21.14 -4.15 18.15
CA THR A 198 20.33 -5.38 18.14
C THR A 198 18.83 -5.10 18.33
N PHE A 199 18.39 -3.84 18.16
CA PHE A 199 16.99 -3.47 18.30
C PHE A 199 16.18 -3.77 17.02
N ALA A 200 15.71 -5.02 16.89
CA ALA A 200 15.02 -5.49 15.69
C ALA A 200 13.78 -4.63 15.30
N ASP A 201 12.97 -4.22 16.27
CA ASP A 201 11.79 -3.36 16.03
C ASP A 201 12.16 -2.01 15.43
N ALA A 202 13.25 -1.39 15.89
CA ALA A 202 13.72 -0.12 15.34
C ALA A 202 14.14 -0.27 13.87
N TYR A 203 14.83 -1.36 13.49
CA TYR A 203 15.11 -1.65 12.09
C TYR A 203 13.83 -1.85 11.26
N SER A 204 12.86 -2.63 11.76
CA SER A 204 11.60 -2.85 11.05
C SER A 204 10.82 -1.53 10.84
N ASN A 205 10.69 -0.72 11.88
CA ASN A 205 9.97 0.55 11.81
C ASN A 205 10.71 1.60 10.95
N MET A 206 12.05 1.61 10.98
CA MET A 206 12.85 2.41 10.06
C MET A 206 12.62 1.97 8.61
N GLY A 207 12.55 0.66 8.36
CA GLY A 207 12.22 0.10 7.05
C GLY A 207 10.85 0.54 6.54
N ASN A 208 9.84 0.62 7.41
CA ASN A 208 8.51 1.13 7.06
C ASN A 208 8.58 2.61 6.65
N THR A 209 9.32 3.42 7.40
CA THR A 209 9.54 4.85 7.10
C THR A 209 10.25 5.04 5.76
N LEU A 210 11.29 4.25 5.50
CA LEU A 210 12.03 4.28 4.23
C LEU A 210 11.13 3.84 3.05
N LYS A 211 10.28 2.82 3.25
CA LYS A 211 9.29 2.40 2.26
C LYS A 211 8.31 3.53 1.92
N GLU A 212 7.82 4.27 2.92
CA GLU A 212 6.96 5.45 2.72
C GLU A 212 7.69 6.57 1.96
N MET A 213 8.99 6.74 2.19
CA MET A 213 9.85 7.65 1.43
C MET A 213 10.23 7.13 0.04
N GLN A 214 9.73 5.97 -0.38
CA GLN A 214 10.07 5.26 -1.62
C GLN A 214 11.55 4.82 -1.73
N ASP A 215 12.29 4.79 -0.62
CA ASP A 215 13.64 4.21 -0.55
C ASP A 215 13.55 2.70 -0.30
N ILE A 216 13.17 1.99 -1.35
CA ILE A 216 12.90 0.55 -1.30
C ILE A 216 14.15 -0.26 -0.97
N GLN A 217 15.32 0.16 -1.47
CA GLN A 217 16.57 -0.58 -1.27
C GLN A 217 17.01 -0.54 0.19
N ASN A 218 16.99 0.63 0.83
CA ASN A 218 17.35 0.70 2.25
C ASN A 218 16.27 0.05 3.14
N ALA A 219 14.99 0.13 2.76
CA ALA A 219 13.93 -0.59 3.46
C ALA A 219 14.17 -2.13 3.47
N LEU A 220 14.56 -2.72 2.34
CA LEU A 220 14.91 -4.14 2.24
C LEU A 220 16.06 -4.52 3.17
N GLN A 221 17.10 -3.69 3.25
CA GLN A 221 18.24 -3.92 4.13
C GLN A 221 17.80 -3.89 5.60
N CYS A 222 16.92 -2.95 5.96
CA CYS A 222 16.38 -2.83 7.31
C CYS A 222 15.58 -4.07 7.73
N TYR A 223 14.65 -4.54 6.90
CA TYR A 223 13.89 -5.75 7.21
C TYR A 223 14.78 -6.99 7.27
N SER A 224 15.72 -7.13 6.33
CA SER A 224 16.69 -8.23 6.35
C SER A 224 17.51 -8.22 7.64
N ARG A 225 17.93 -7.05 8.11
CA ARG A 225 18.66 -6.91 9.36
C ARG A 225 17.80 -7.24 10.58
N ALA A 226 16.55 -6.79 10.61
CA ALA A 226 15.59 -7.14 11.65
C ALA A 226 15.39 -8.67 11.75
N ILE A 227 15.28 -9.36 10.60
CA ILE A 227 15.17 -10.83 10.53
C ILE A 227 16.47 -11.52 10.96
N GLN A 228 17.64 -10.98 10.61
CA GLN A 228 18.93 -11.53 11.07
C GLN A 228 19.07 -11.47 12.59
N ILE A 229 18.63 -10.38 13.20
CA ILE A 229 18.66 -10.17 14.66
C ILE A 229 17.60 -11.06 15.34
N ASN A 230 16.38 -11.09 14.80
CA ASN A 230 15.28 -11.90 15.30
C ASN A 230 14.63 -12.71 14.15
N PRO A 231 15.07 -13.95 13.91
CA PRO A 231 14.50 -14.79 12.86
C PRO A 231 13.02 -15.11 13.02
N ALA A 232 12.49 -15.03 14.25
CA ALA A 232 11.08 -15.27 14.58
C ALA A 232 10.19 -14.01 14.44
N PHE A 233 10.71 -12.92 13.86
CA PHE A 233 9.98 -11.66 13.73
C PHE A 233 8.98 -11.69 12.57
N ALA A 234 7.77 -12.16 12.84
CA ALA A 234 6.72 -12.33 11.83
C ALA A 234 6.39 -11.04 11.05
N ASP A 235 6.31 -9.89 11.71
CA ASP A 235 6.00 -8.61 11.06
C ASP A 235 7.10 -8.18 10.07
N ALA A 236 8.38 -8.39 10.40
CA ALA A 236 9.48 -8.12 9.48
C ALA A 236 9.45 -9.02 8.23
N HIS A 237 9.12 -10.31 8.38
CA HIS A 237 8.88 -11.21 7.23
C HIS A 237 7.72 -10.75 6.36
N SER A 238 6.62 -10.29 6.97
CA SER A 238 5.46 -9.75 6.24
C SER A 238 5.79 -8.45 5.48
N ASN A 239 6.55 -7.54 6.10
CA ASN A 239 6.97 -6.29 5.47
C ASN A 239 7.94 -6.53 4.31
N LEU A 240 8.88 -7.47 4.47
CA LEU A 240 9.77 -7.93 3.40
C LEU A 240 8.97 -8.54 2.25
N ALA A 241 7.99 -9.40 2.56
CA ALA A 241 7.11 -10.01 1.57
C ALA A 241 6.30 -8.95 0.79
N SER A 242 5.86 -7.88 1.45
CA SER A 242 5.18 -6.77 0.78
C SER A 242 6.09 -6.07 -0.23
N ILE A 243 7.36 -5.83 0.08
CA ILE A 243 8.27 -5.24 -0.91
C ILE A 243 8.47 -6.17 -2.09
N HIS A 244 8.69 -7.47 -1.86
CA HIS A 244 8.83 -8.45 -2.94
C HIS A 244 7.61 -8.47 -3.84
N LYS A 245 6.40 -8.45 -3.26
CA LYS A 245 5.14 -8.34 -3.99
C LYS A 245 5.10 -7.07 -4.85
N ASP A 246 5.38 -5.92 -4.24
CA ASP A 246 5.33 -4.61 -4.92
C ASP A 246 6.42 -4.48 -6.02
N SER A 247 7.49 -5.27 -5.92
CA SER A 247 8.58 -5.36 -6.91
C SER A 247 8.34 -6.41 -8.01
N GLY A 248 7.25 -7.18 -7.93
CA GLY A 248 6.92 -8.25 -8.88
C GLY A 248 7.57 -9.61 -8.59
N ASN A 249 8.34 -9.73 -7.51
CA ASN A 249 8.98 -10.98 -7.06
C ASN A 249 7.97 -11.83 -6.25
N ILE A 250 6.92 -12.27 -6.94
CA ILE A 250 5.77 -12.96 -6.31
C ILE A 250 6.16 -14.27 -5.60
N PRO A 251 7.04 -15.13 -6.15
CA PRO A 251 7.45 -16.36 -5.46
C PRO A 251 8.12 -16.11 -4.09
N GLU A 252 9.02 -15.13 -4.02
CA GLU A 252 9.71 -14.72 -2.79
C GLU A 252 8.74 -14.12 -1.77
N ALA A 253 7.76 -13.34 -2.25
CA ALA A 253 6.68 -12.81 -1.41
C ALA A 253 5.86 -13.95 -0.79
N ILE A 254 5.47 -14.96 -1.57
CA ILE A 254 4.71 -16.12 -1.09
C ILE A 254 5.50 -16.88 0.00
N ALA A 255 6.79 -17.14 -0.22
CA ALA A 255 7.64 -17.84 0.76
C ALA A 255 7.76 -17.05 2.08
N SER A 256 7.91 -15.73 1.98
CA SER A 256 8.04 -14.85 3.14
C SER A 256 6.73 -14.73 3.92
N TYR A 257 5.58 -14.56 3.25
CA TYR A 257 4.28 -14.57 3.92
C TYR A 257 3.95 -15.91 4.59
N ARG A 258 4.28 -17.05 3.94
CA ARG A 258 4.12 -18.37 4.56
C ARG A 258 4.96 -18.51 5.83
N THR A 259 6.15 -17.90 5.85
CA THR A 259 7.00 -17.87 7.05
C THR A 259 6.40 -16.99 8.14
N ALA A 260 5.93 -15.79 7.80
CA ALA A 260 5.23 -14.91 8.74
C ALA A 260 4.01 -15.61 9.38
N LEU A 261 3.19 -16.30 8.59
CA LEU A 261 2.00 -17.03 9.06
C LEU A 261 2.34 -18.29 9.88
N ARG A 262 3.51 -18.91 9.65
CA ARG A 262 4.00 -20.03 10.47
C ARG A 262 4.41 -19.55 11.85
N LEU A 263 5.06 -18.38 11.92
CA LEU A 263 5.50 -17.74 13.16
C LEU A 263 4.31 -17.16 13.93
N LYS A 264 3.34 -16.57 13.21
CA LYS A 264 2.14 -15.93 13.75
C LYS A 264 0.91 -16.36 12.93
N PRO A 265 0.22 -17.45 13.33
CA PRO A 265 -0.95 -17.96 12.60
C PRO A 265 -2.15 -17.00 12.55
N ASP A 266 -2.33 -16.19 13.59
CA ASP A 266 -3.31 -15.09 13.63
C ASP A 266 -2.67 -13.80 13.12
N PHE A 267 -2.51 -13.72 11.80
CA PHE A 267 -1.95 -12.54 11.13
C PHE A 267 -2.77 -12.17 9.89
N PRO A 268 -3.89 -11.44 10.08
CA PRO A 268 -4.80 -11.03 9.00
C PRO A 268 -4.13 -10.39 7.77
N ASP A 269 -3.20 -9.45 7.98
CA ASP A 269 -2.53 -8.73 6.88
C ASP A 269 -1.66 -9.66 6.04
N ALA A 270 -0.86 -10.51 6.68
CA ALA A 270 -0.04 -11.50 5.98
C ALA A 270 -0.93 -12.53 5.24
N TYR A 271 -2.06 -12.93 5.83
CA TYR A 271 -3.00 -13.87 5.22
C TYR A 271 -3.66 -13.31 3.96
N CYS A 272 -4.20 -12.08 4.03
CA CYS A 272 -4.86 -11.45 2.90
C CYS A 272 -3.88 -11.14 1.77
N ASN A 273 -2.66 -10.69 2.10
CA ASN A 273 -1.63 -10.45 1.09
C ASN A 273 -1.13 -11.75 0.45
N LEU A 274 -0.97 -12.84 1.22
CA LEU A 274 -0.67 -14.15 0.65
C LEU A 274 -1.78 -14.61 -0.30
N ALA A 275 -3.05 -14.46 0.09
CA ALA A 275 -4.19 -14.84 -0.74
C ALA A 275 -4.19 -14.08 -2.08
N HIS A 276 -3.80 -12.80 -2.07
CA HIS A 276 -3.62 -12.01 -3.28
C HIS A 276 -2.45 -12.51 -4.14
N CYS A 277 -1.27 -12.78 -3.55
CA CYS A 277 -0.13 -13.33 -4.29
C CYS A 277 -0.47 -14.68 -4.95
N LEU A 278 -1.23 -15.55 -4.27
CA LEU A 278 -1.68 -16.83 -4.83
C LEU A 278 -2.66 -16.65 -6.00
N GLN A 279 -3.49 -15.61 -5.99
CA GLN A 279 -4.33 -15.28 -7.15
C GLN A 279 -3.48 -14.84 -8.36
N ILE A 280 -2.42 -14.06 -8.14
CA ILE A 280 -1.52 -13.60 -9.23
C ILE A 280 -0.87 -14.77 -9.96
N VAL A 281 -0.45 -15.81 -9.24
CA VAL A 281 0.19 -17.01 -9.82
C VAL A 281 -0.82 -18.11 -10.21
N CYS A 282 -2.12 -17.81 -10.17
CA CYS A 282 -3.19 -18.76 -10.46
C CYS A 282 -3.15 -20.04 -9.60
N ASP A 283 -2.68 -19.93 -8.35
CA ASP A 283 -2.75 -21.04 -7.39
C ASP A 283 -4.16 -21.10 -6.77
N TRP A 284 -4.95 -22.04 -7.29
CA TRP A 284 -6.34 -22.26 -6.90
C TRP A 284 -6.54 -23.45 -5.96
N THR A 285 -5.47 -24.10 -5.46
CA THR A 285 -5.56 -25.39 -4.75
C THR A 285 -6.52 -25.38 -3.55
N ASP A 286 -6.52 -24.32 -2.74
CA ASP A 286 -7.38 -24.13 -1.56
C ASP A 286 -8.30 -22.89 -1.68
N TYR A 287 -8.67 -22.51 -2.91
CA TYR A 287 -9.37 -21.24 -3.18
C TYR A 287 -10.63 -21.04 -2.32
N GLU A 288 -11.54 -22.02 -2.25
CA GLU A 288 -12.81 -21.86 -1.54
C GLU A 288 -12.63 -21.65 -0.02
N SER A 289 -11.76 -22.45 0.61
CA SER A 289 -11.49 -22.34 2.05
C SER A 289 -10.75 -21.03 2.35
N ARG A 290 -9.82 -20.64 1.48
CA ARG A 290 -9.08 -19.38 1.59
C ARG A 290 -9.99 -18.16 1.49
N MET A 291 -10.92 -18.14 0.53
CA MET A 291 -11.87 -17.05 0.39
C MET A 291 -12.84 -16.98 1.58
N LYS A 292 -13.35 -18.12 2.08
CA LYS A 292 -14.19 -18.15 3.29
C LYS A 292 -13.47 -17.54 4.50
N LYS A 293 -12.21 -17.90 4.72
CA LYS A 293 -11.41 -17.34 5.81
C LYS A 293 -11.14 -15.85 5.62
N LEU A 294 -10.82 -15.41 4.41
CA LEU A 294 -10.63 -13.99 4.09
C LEU A 294 -11.89 -13.16 4.39
N VAL A 295 -13.06 -13.64 3.97
CA VAL A 295 -14.34 -12.97 4.26
C VAL A 295 -14.60 -12.90 5.77
N SER A 296 -14.31 -13.97 6.52
CA SER A 296 -14.43 -13.98 7.99
C SER A 296 -13.50 -12.95 8.66
N ILE A 297 -12.25 -12.86 8.21
CA ILE A 297 -11.27 -11.88 8.72
C ILE A 297 -11.79 -10.45 8.53
N VAL A 298 -12.28 -10.15 7.32
CA VAL A 298 -12.83 -8.82 7.00
C VAL A 298 -14.04 -8.50 7.87
N ALA A 299 -14.95 -9.45 8.05
CA ALA A 299 -16.13 -9.27 8.89
C ALA A 299 -15.73 -8.92 10.34
N GLU A 300 -14.84 -9.71 10.93
CA GLU A 300 -14.34 -9.49 12.29
C GLU A 300 -13.65 -8.12 12.45
N GLN A 301 -12.81 -7.73 11.48
CA GLN A 301 -12.12 -6.43 11.51
C GLN A 301 -13.10 -5.26 11.44
N LEU A 302 -14.11 -5.34 10.57
CA LEU A 302 -15.13 -4.30 10.44
C LEU A 302 -15.98 -4.18 11.70
N GLU A 303 -16.39 -5.30 12.31
CA GLU A 303 -17.12 -5.35 13.59
C GLU A 303 -16.31 -4.71 14.73
N LYS A 304 -15.01 -4.99 14.78
CA LYS A 304 -14.09 -4.42 15.79
C LYS A 304 -13.64 -2.99 15.48
N ASN A 305 -14.23 -2.33 14.48
CA ASN A 305 -13.88 -0.97 14.08
C ASN A 305 -12.39 -0.82 13.68
N ARG A 306 -11.76 -1.91 13.19
CA ARG A 306 -10.37 -1.92 12.73
C ARG A 306 -10.29 -1.67 11.23
N LEU A 307 -9.14 -1.16 10.78
CA LEU A 307 -8.84 -1.08 9.35
C LEU A 307 -8.77 -2.50 8.76
N PRO A 308 -9.55 -2.82 7.72
CA PRO A 308 -9.50 -4.14 7.12
C PRO A 308 -8.16 -4.41 6.42
N SER A 309 -7.66 -5.64 6.54
CA SER A 309 -6.45 -6.10 5.85
C SER A 309 -6.60 -6.19 4.32
N VAL A 310 -7.85 -6.18 3.84
CA VAL A 310 -8.16 -6.12 2.42
C VAL A 310 -8.21 -4.65 1.99
N HIS A 311 -7.33 -4.29 1.07
CA HIS A 311 -7.34 -2.98 0.43
C HIS A 311 -8.60 -2.80 -0.44
N PRO A 312 -9.19 -1.58 -0.57
CA PRO A 312 -10.43 -1.38 -1.31
C PRO A 312 -10.34 -1.83 -2.77
N HIS A 313 -9.21 -1.59 -3.44
CA HIS A 313 -8.96 -2.07 -4.80
C HIS A 313 -9.00 -3.59 -4.94
N HIS A 314 -8.55 -4.35 -3.93
CA HIS A 314 -8.58 -5.81 -3.99
C HIS A 314 -9.95 -6.39 -3.62
N SER A 315 -10.80 -5.62 -2.94
CA SER A 315 -12.12 -6.08 -2.49
C SER A 315 -13.06 -6.54 -3.62
N MET A 316 -12.84 -6.05 -4.85
CA MET A 316 -13.59 -6.49 -6.04
C MET A 316 -13.20 -7.90 -6.51
N LEU A 317 -12.01 -8.39 -6.14
CA LEU A 317 -11.49 -9.70 -6.52
C LEU A 317 -12.00 -10.84 -5.62
N TYR A 318 -12.65 -10.49 -4.51
CA TYR A 318 -13.08 -11.44 -3.50
C TYR A 318 -14.61 -11.55 -3.46
N PRO A 319 -15.15 -12.70 -3.01
CA PRO A 319 -16.60 -12.93 -2.89
C PRO A 319 -17.18 -12.20 -1.67
N LEU A 320 -16.92 -10.90 -1.57
CA LEU A 320 -17.46 -9.99 -0.55
C LEU A 320 -18.84 -9.48 -0.98
N SER A 321 -19.69 -9.15 -0.01
CA SER A 321 -20.94 -8.43 -0.29
C SER A 321 -20.66 -6.98 -0.70
N HIS A 322 -21.61 -6.34 -1.37
CA HIS A 322 -21.54 -4.90 -1.68
C HIS A 322 -21.34 -4.05 -0.41
N ASN A 323 -22.01 -4.40 0.68
CA ASN A 323 -21.86 -3.72 1.97
C ASN A 323 -20.43 -3.82 2.52
N PHE A 324 -19.79 -4.99 2.42
CA PHE A 324 -18.40 -5.12 2.84
C PHE A 324 -17.46 -4.31 1.97
N ARG A 325 -17.62 -4.30 0.63
CA ARG A 325 -16.78 -3.47 -0.26
C ARG A 325 -16.89 -1.98 0.09
N LYS A 326 -18.13 -1.49 0.29
CA LYS A 326 -18.39 -0.11 0.71
C LYS A 326 -17.81 0.20 2.10
N ALA A 327 -17.94 -0.72 3.05
CA ALA A 327 -17.40 -0.54 4.41
C ALA A 327 -15.86 -0.53 4.44
N ILE A 328 -15.21 -1.39 3.67
CA ILE A 328 -13.74 -1.40 3.50
C ILE A 328 -13.26 -0.05 2.97
N ALA A 329 -13.90 0.45 1.91
CA ALA A 329 -13.61 1.76 1.35
C ALA A 329 -13.84 2.89 2.38
N GLY A 330 -14.95 2.85 3.12
CA GLY A 330 -15.25 3.83 4.17
C GLY A 330 -14.23 3.86 5.31
N ARG A 331 -13.65 2.72 5.69
CA ARG A 331 -12.56 2.68 6.68
C ARG A 331 -11.28 3.34 6.19
N HIS A 332 -10.94 3.14 4.91
CA HIS A 332 -9.78 3.81 4.32
C HIS A 332 -10.01 5.32 4.16
N ALA A 333 -11.25 5.75 3.89
CA ALA A 333 -11.61 7.16 3.90
C ALA A 333 -11.52 7.79 5.30
N ALA A 334 -11.95 7.07 6.35
CA ALA A 334 -11.82 7.51 7.73
C ALA A 334 -10.35 7.72 8.13
N LEU A 335 -9.48 6.80 7.73
CA LEU A 335 -8.03 6.96 7.94
C LEU A 335 -7.48 8.22 7.26
N CYS A 336 -7.96 8.58 6.06
CA CYS A 336 -7.58 9.83 5.42
C CYS A 336 -8.01 11.06 6.24
N LEU A 337 -9.21 11.03 6.83
CA LEU A 337 -9.72 12.09 7.70
C LEU A 337 -8.88 12.23 8.98
N GLU A 338 -8.53 11.12 9.62
CA GLU A 338 -7.65 11.11 10.80
C GLU A 338 -6.28 11.73 10.49
N LYS A 339 -5.66 11.36 9.35
CA LYS A 339 -4.37 11.92 8.93
C LYS A 339 -4.40 13.44 8.73
N ILE A 340 -5.49 13.99 8.19
CA ILE A 340 -5.57 15.44 7.93
C ILE A 340 -5.91 16.26 9.17
N GLN A 341 -6.48 15.66 10.22
CA GLN A 341 -6.81 16.37 11.46
C GLN A 341 -5.58 16.98 12.13
N VAL A 342 -4.43 16.30 12.03
CA VAL A 342 -3.12 16.78 12.52
C VAL A 342 -2.69 18.10 11.87
N LEU A 343 -3.24 18.43 10.70
CA LEU A 343 -2.93 19.69 10.01
C LEU A 343 -3.71 20.90 10.57
N HIS A 344 -4.74 20.68 11.40
CA HIS A 344 -5.60 21.70 11.99
C HIS A 344 -6.11 22.77 11.00
N LYS A 345 -6.42 22.35 9.77
CA LYS A 345 -6.87 23.27 8.72
C LYS A 345 -8.34 23.69 8.89
N PRO A 346 -8.66 24.99 8.80
CA PRO A 346 -10.04 25.42 8.73
C PRO A 346 -10.68 24.97 7.41
N PRO A 347 -12.01 24.79 7.36
CA PRO A 347 -12.71 24.56 6.10
C PRO A 347 -12.44 25.67 5.08
N TYR A 348 -12.25 25.32 3.82
CA TYR A 348 -12.07 26.31 2.75
C TYR A 348 -13.38 27.03 2.44
N ASN A 349 -13.26 28.30 2.05
CA ASN A 349 -14.35 29.07 1.50
C ASN A 349 -14.36 28.91 -0.02
N TYR A 350 -15.55 28.73 -0.59
CA TYR A 350 -15.76 28.59 -2.02
C TYR A 350 -16.96 29.42 -2.46
N THR A 351 -16.88 29.97 -3.67
CA THR A 351 -17.98 30.69 -4.32
C THR A 351 -19.05 29.69 -4.73
N LYS A 352 -20.29 29.89 -4.28
CA LYS A 352 -21.41 28.98 -4.58
C LYS A 352 -22.03 29.20 -5.96
N GLU A 353 -21.82 30.37 -6.54
CA GLU A 353 -22.39 30.77 -7.82
C GLU A 353 -21.29 31.08 -8.83
N LEU A 354 -21.47 30.60 -10.05
CA LEU A 354 -20.64 30.97 -11.18
C LEU A 354 -21.19 32.26 -11.77
N ALA A 355 -20.47 33.37 -11.60
CA ALA A 355 -20.91 34.67 -12.12
C ALA A 355 -21.12 34.61 -13.65
N PRO A 356 -22.12 35.35 -14.20
CA PRO A 356 -22.35 35.38 -15.65
C PRO A 356 -21.08 35.77 -16.41
N GLY A 357 -20.70 34.96 -17.40
CA GLY A 357 -19.48 35.17 -18.20
C GLY A 357 -18.22 34.49 -17.64
N ASN A 358 -18.25 33.92 -16.44
CA ASN A 358 -17.15 33.11 -15.92
C ASN A 358 -17.20 31.68 -16.45
N ARG A 359 -16.01 31.08 -16.61
CA ARG A 359 -15.83 29.69 -17.04
C ARG A 359 -15.85 28.75 -15.84
N LEU A 360 -16.42 27.56 -16.02
CA LEU A 360 -16.35 26.50 -15.03
C LEU A 360 -14.92 25.96 -14.95
N ARG A 361 -14.29 26.06 -13.78
CA ARG A 361 -12.95 25.49 -13.53
C ARG A 361 -13.04 24.03 -13.09
N ILE A 362 -12.45 23.13 -13.86
CA ILE A 362 -12.38 21.69 -13.56
C ILE A 362 -10.93 21.29 -13.32
N GLY A 363 -10.66 20.65 -12.19
CA GLY A 363 -9.34 20.13 -11.83
C GLY A 363 -9.30 18.61 -11.90
N TYR A 364 -8.49 18.04 -12.79
CA TYR A 364 -8.22 16.59 -12.83
C TYR A 364 -6.99 16.26 -11.99
N VAL A 365 -7.15 15.45 -10.94
CA VAL A 365 -6.05 15.04 -10.06
C VAL A 365 -5.71 13.58 -10.34
N SER A 366 -4.46 13.32 -10.72
CA SER A 366 -4.01 11.98 -11.05
C SER A 366 -2.51 11.77 -10.81
N SER A 367 -2.13 10.61 -10.27
CA SER A 367 -0.74 10.10 -10.34
C SER A 367 -0.36 9.51 -11.69
N ASP A 368 -1.29 9.48 -12.64
CA ASP A 368 -1.19 8.61 -13.82
C ASP A 368 -1.07 9.40 -15.12
N PHE A 369 -0.75 10.70 -15.04
CA PHE A 369 -0.37 11.51 -16.19
C PHE A 369 1.04 11.12 -16.64
N GLY A 370 1.12 10.22 -17.62
CA GLY A 370 2.32 9.51 -18.05
C GLY A 370 1.97 8.23 -18.81
N ASN A 371 2.90 7.29 -18.93
CA ASN A 371 2.65 5.98 -19.53
C ASN A 371 1.89 5.05 -18.56
N HIS A 372 0.59 5.30 -18.44
CA HIS A 372 -0.33 4.56 -17.59
C HIS A 372 -1.68 4.40 -18.31
N PRO A 373 -2.43 3.29 -18.07
CA PRO A 373 -3.74 3.07 -18.68
C PRO A 373 -4.68 4.29 -18.59
N THR A 374 -4.73 4.97 -17.44
CA THR A 374 -5.50 6.21 -17.29
C THR A 374 -5.22 7.22 -18.40
N SER A 375 -3.95 7.53 -18.68
CA SER A 375 -3.58 8.45 -19.79
C SER A 375 -3.93 7.87 -21.16
N HIS A 376 -3.72 6.58 -21.39
CA HIS A 376 -4.10 5.92 -22.66
C HIS A 376 -5.61 6.00 -22.93
N LEU A 377 -6.42 6.19 -21.88
CA LEU A 377 -7.86 6.34 -22.00
C LEU A 377 -8.29 7.79 -22.23
N MET A 378 -7.71 8.75 -21.51
CA MET A 378 -8.26 10.12 -21.40
C MET A 378 -7.33 11.26 -21.83
N GLN A 379 -6.11 11.01 -22.30
CA GLN A 379 -5.11 12.07 -22.55
C GLN A 379 -5.58 13.20 -23.49
N SER A 380 -6.53 12.94 -24.39
CA SER A 380 -7.10 13.98 -25.28
C SER A 380 -8.22 14.79 -24.62
N ILE A 381 -8.83 14.33 -23.53
CA ILE A 381 -9.97 15.00 -22.90
C ILE A 381 -9.64 16.42 -22.42
N PRO A 382 -8.50 16.69 -21.74
CA PRO A 382 -8.14 18.05 -21.35
C PRO A 382 -8.16 19.05 -22.52
N GLY A 383 -7.68 18.66 -23.70
CA GLY A 383 -7.64 19.49 -24.91
C GLY A 383 -8.97 19.63 -25.65
N LEU A 384 -9.91 18.70 -25.43
CA LEU A 384 -11.21 18.66 -26.12
C LEU A 384 -12.33 19.43 -25.38
N HIS A 385 -12.07 19.98 -24.20
CA HIS A 385 -13.02 20.84 -23.50
C HIS A 385 -13.32 22.11 -24.29
N ASN A 386 -14.58 22.58 -24.23
CA ASN A 386 -14.96 23.86 -24.81
C ASN A 386 -14.39 25.01 -23.97
N LYS A 387 -13.33 25.64 -24.49
CA LYS A 387 -12.61 26.73 -23.81
C LYS A 387 -13.47 27.97 -23.58
N ASP A 388 -14.58 28.18 -24.28
CA ASP A 388 -15.47 29.31 -24.00
C ASP A 388 -16.28 29.11 -22.70
N LYS A 389 -16.40 27.86 -22.23
CA LYS A 389 -17.26 27.50 -21.09
C LYS A 389 -16.51 26.91 -19.91
N VAL A 390 -15.40 26.23 -20.16
CA VAL A 390 -14.68 25.44 -19.16
C VAL A 390 -13.20 25.78 -19.21
N GLU A 391 -12.59 25.99 -18.04
CA GLU A 391 -11.15 26.20 -17.86
C GLU A 391 -10.53 24.97 -17.16
N ILE A 392 -9.52 24.36 -17.79
CA ILE A 392 -8.99 23.05 -17.36
C ILE A 392 -7.67 23.15 -16.61
N PHE A 393 -7.64 22.49 -15.46
CA PHE A 393 -6.47 22.29 -14.61
C PHE A 393 -6.16 20.79 -14.51
N CYS A 394 -4.90 20.42 -14.69
CA CYS A 394 -4.41 19.07 -14.44
C CYS A 394 -3.39 19.11 -13.30
N TYR A 395 -3.64 18.35 -12.24
CA TYR A 395 -2.80 18.24 -11.05
C TYR A 395 -2.12 16.86 -11.03
N ALA A 396 -0.84 16.82 -11.40
CA ALA A 396 -0.06 15.60 -11.40
C ALA A 396 0.41 15.26 -9.99
N LEU A 397 0.17 14.03 -9.53
CA LEU A 397 0.71 13.52 -8.26
C LEU A 397 2.05 12.80 -8.45
N SER A 398 2.42 12.51 -9.70
CA SER A 398 3.66 11.86 -10.10
C SER A 398 4.60 12.82 -10.83
N THR A 399 5.89 12.56 -10.67
CA THR A 399 6.96 13.22 -11.43
C THR A 399 6.81 12.95 -12.92
N ASP A 400 7.36 13.82 -13.75
CA ASP A 400 7.41 13.63 -15.20
C ASP A 400 8.20 12.36 -15.55
N ASP A 401 7.57 11.46 -16.31
CA ASP A 401 8.17 10.21 -16.80
C ASP A 401 8.76 10.35 -18.21
N THR A 402 8.80 11.57 -18.74
CA THR A 402 9.34 11.97 -20.06
C THR A 402 8.56 11.45 -21.27
N THR A 403 7.39 10.82 -21.05
CA THR A 403 6.59 10.25 -22.13
C THR A 403 5.81 11.31 -22.91
N THR A 404 5.46 10.99 -24.14
CA THR A 404 4.58 11.85 -24.95
C THR A 404 3.19 12.02 -24.34
N PHE A 405 2.71 11.03 -23.56
CA PHE A 405 1.45 11.10 -22.83
C PHE A 405 1.44 12.28 -21.84
N ARG A 406 2.47 12.37 -20.99
CA ARG A 406 2.63 13.46 -20.01
C ARG A 406 2.74 14.81 -20.70
N SER A 407 3.60 14.92 -21.71
CA SER A 407 3.78 16.18 -22.43
C SER A 407 2.56 16.62 -23.25
N LYS A 408 1.77 15.68 -23.81
CA LYS A 408 0.50 15.98 -24.49
C LYS A 408 -0.52 16.57 -23.52
N ILE A 409 -0.75 15.91 -22.38
CA ILE A 409 -1.68 16.39 -21.36
C ILE A 409 -1.25 17.77 -20.85
N ALA A 410 0.04 17.96 -20.56
CA ALA A 410 0.55 19.24 -20.08
C ALA A 410 0.41 20.38 -21.10
N ARG A 411 0.57 20.08 -22.40
CA ARG A 411 0.40 21.06 -23.48
C ARG A 411 -1.06 21.39 -23.77
N GLU A 412 -1.95 20.41 -23.65
CA GLU A 412 -3.36 20.55 -24.03
C GLU A 412 -4.25 21.03 -22.87
N ALA A 413 -3.88 20.75 -21.63
CA ALA A 413 -4.44 21.43 -20.47
C ALA A 413 -4.08 22.92 -20.50
N GLU A 414 -5.00 23.78 -20.05
CA GLU A 414 -4.69 25.21 -19.93
C GLU A 414 -3.73 25.48 -18.77
N HIS A 415 -3.85 24.70 -17.71
CA HIS A 415 -2.97 24.76 -16.55
C HIS A 415 -2.53 23.35 -16.16
N PHE A 416 -1.22 23.13 -16.08
CA PHE A 416 -0.64 21.87 -15.62
C PHE A 416 0.22 22.12 -14.38
N ILE A 417 -0.16 21.53 -13.25
CA ILE A 417 0.45 21.75 -11.94
C ILE A 417 1.05 20.44 -11.45
N ASP A 418 2.35 20.44 -11.19
CA ASP A 418 3.04 19.29 -10.64
C ASP A 418 3.02 19.30 -9.10
N LEU A 419 2.07 18.56 -8.51
CA LEU A 419 1.95 18.40 -7.07
C LEU A 419 2.91 17.35 -6.50
N SER A 420 3.67 16.60 -7.31
CA SER A 420 4.71 15.71 -6.77
C SER A 420 5.81 16.50 -6.07
N ASN A 421 6.03 17.76 -6.50
CA ASN A 421 6.96 18.70 -5.86
C ASN A 421 6.38 19.35 -4.58
N ILE A 422 5.11 19.08 -4.25
CA ILE A 422 4.42 19.58 -3.05
C ILE A 422 3.96 18.37 -2.22
N PRO A 423 4.87 17.72 -1.46
CA PRO A 423 4.55 16.50 -0.73
C PRO A 423 3.53 16.74 0.41
N CYS A 424 3.51 17.93 0.99
CA CYS A 424 2.53 18.28 2.02
C CYS A 424 1.12 18.39 1.42
N ASN A 425 0.22 17.48 1.83
CA ASN A 425 -1.19 17.47 1.40
C ASN A 425 -1.93 18.78 1.70
N GLY A 426 -1.62 19.41 2.84
CA GLY A 426 -2.16 20.72 3.19
C GLY A 426 -1.82 21.79 2.14
N LYS A 427 -0.54 21.92 1.77
CA LYS A 427 -0.09 22.91 0.76
C LYS A 427 -0.64 22.59 -0.63
N ALA A 428 -0.75 21.31 -0.98
CA ALA A 428 -1.36 20.88 -2.23
C ALA A 428 -2.84 21.29 -2.31
N ALA A 429 -3.59 21.10 -1.21
CA ALA A 429 -4.98 21.55 -1.12
C ALA A 429 -5.11 23.09 -1.18
N ASP A 430 -4.20 23.85 -0.54
CA ASP A 430 -4.18 25.32 -0.65
C ASP A 430 -4.01 25.77 -2.09
N LYS A 431 -3.11 25.12 -2.84
CA LYS A 431 -2.87 25.42 -4.25
C LYS A 431 -4.14 25.21 -5.07
N ILE A 432 -4.80 24.06 -4.94
CA ILE A 432 -6.06 23.75 -5.63
C ILE A 432 -7.15 24.77 -5.27
N ASN A 433 -7.28 25.13 -3.99
CA ASN A 433 -8.28 26.12 -3.57
C ASN A 433 -7.96 27.52 -4.14
N SER A 434 -6.69 27.93 -4.16
CA SER A 434 -6.25 29.22 -4.72
C SER A 434 -6.49 29.34 -6.23
N ASP A 435 -6.50 28.21 -6.95
CA ASP A 435 -6.85 28.14 -8.37
C ASP A 435 -8.37 28.30 -8.59
N GLY A 436 -9.18 28.26 -7.54
CA GLY A 436 -10.63 28.47 -7.60
C GLY A 436 -11.36 27.33 -8.32
N ILE A 437 -10.91 26.09 -8.12
CA ILE A 437 -11.52 24.91 -8.74
C ILE A 437 -12.96 24.73 -8.26
N HIS A 438 -13.89 24.58 -9.20
CA HIS A 438 -15.31 24.35 -8.91
C HIS A 438 -15.62 22.86 -8.80
N ILE A 439 -15.07 22.05 -9.72
CA ILE A 439 -15.21 20.59 -9.74
C ILE A 439 -13.82 19.96 -9.70
N LEU A 440 -13.52 19.23 -8.63
CA LEU A 440 -12.28 18.47 -8.51
C LEU A 440 -12.53 16.99 -8.77
N VAL A 441 -11.82 16.44 -9.74
CA VAL A 441 -12.00 15.08 -10.25
C VAL A 441 -10.89 14.20 -9.70
N ASN A 442 -11.28 13.19 -8.91
CA ASN A 442 -10.39 12.14 -8.42
C ASN A 442 -10.31 11.01 -9.46
N MET A 443 -9.11 10.80 -10.01
CA MET A 443 -8.85 9.76 -11.00
C MET A 443 -8.01 8.60 -10.45
N ASN A 444 -7.83 8.51 -9.14
CA ASN A 444 -7.03 7.46 -8.50
C ASN A 444 -7.86 6.54 -7.62
N GLY A 445 -8.80 7.08 -6.84
CA GLY A 445 -9.44 6.34 -5.76
C GLY A 445 -8.40 5.67 -4.86
N TYR A 446 -8.46 4.35 -4.71
CA TYR A 446 -7.50 3.58 -3.91
C TYR A 446 -6.50 2.84 -4.79
N THR A 447 -5.81 3.55 -5.67
CA THR A 447 -4.69 3.01 -6.47
C THR A 447 -3.34 3.57 -6.01
N LYS A 448 -2.25 3.04 -6.56
CA LYS A 448 -0.88 3.48 -6.25
C LYS A 448 -0.71 4.96 -6.60
N GLY A 449 -0.12 5.75 -5.71
CA GLY A 449 0.13 7.18 -5.93
C GLY A 449 -1.04 8.10 -5.55
N ALA A 450 -2.18 7.54 -5.14
CA ALA A 450 -3.31 8.33 -4.66
C ALA A 450 -2.95 9.19 -3.43
N ARG A 451 -3.46 10.42 -3.40
CA ARG A 451 -3.36 11.35 -2.25
C ARG A 451 -4.75 11.83 -1.85
N ASN A 452 -5.59 10.89 -1.39
CA ASN A 452 -6.98 11.15 -1.02
C ASN A 452 -7.12 12.12 0.16
N GLU A 453 -6.06 12.34 0.94
CA GLU A 453 -5.97 13.38 1.95
C GLU A 453 -6.21 14.78 1.37
N ILE A 454 -5.84 15.03 0.11
CA ILE A 454 -6.14 16.29 -0.59
C ILE A 454 -7.66 16.48 -0.73
N PHE A 455 -8.38 15.43 -1.12
CA PHE A 455 -9.83 15.45 -1.25
C PHE A 455 -10.53 15.51 0.11
N ALA A 456 -9.97 14.85 1.12
CA ALA A 456 -10.48 14.92 2.49
C ALA A 456 -10.47 16.35 3.05
N LEU A 457 -9.51 17.18 2.64
CA LEU A 457 -9.44 18.62 2.99
C LEU A 457 -10.48 19.48 2.25
N ARG A 458 -11.19 18.92 1.26
CA ARG A 458 -12.24 19.58 0.46
C ARG A 458 -11.86 20.97 -0.10
N PRO A 459 -10.78 21.11 -0.91
CA PRO A 459 -10.38 22.40 -1.49
C PRO A 459 -11.33 22.92 -2.60
N ALA A 460 -12.25 22.09 -3.09
CA ALA A 460 -13.27 22.45 -4.07
C ALA A 460 -14.69 22.13 -3.54
N PRO A 461 -15.73 22.88 -3.96
CA PRO A 461 -17.09 22.68 -3.49
C PRO A 461 -17.69 21.35 -3.95
N ILE A 462 -17.37 20.90 -5.16
CA ILE A 462 -17.83 19.63 -5.74
C ILE A 462 -16.61 18.74 -6.00
N GLN A 463 -16.64 17.52 -5.49
CA GLN A 463 -15.60 16.52 -5.72
C GLN A 463 -16.22 15.24 -6.29
N VAL A 464 -15.64 14.73 -7.38
CA VAL A 464 -16.21 13.60 -8.12
C VAL A 464 -15.17 12.51 -8.38
N MET A 465 -15.61 11.26 -8.30
CA MET A 465 -14.83 10.09 -8.72
C MET A 465 -15.03 9.85 -10.21
N TRP A 466 -13.97 9.61 -10.97
CA TRP A 466 -14.08 9.28 -12.39
C TRP A 466 -12.92 8.44 -12.92
N LEU A 467 -13.28 7.44 -13.75
CA LEU A 467 -12.42 6.64 -14.61
C LEU A 467 -11.40 5.74 -13.90
N GLY A 468 -10.38 6.30 -13.24
CA GLY A 468 -9.20 5.53 -12.83
C GLY A 468 -9.38 4.61 -11.62
N TYR A 469 -10.54 4.62 -10.95
CA TYR A 469 -10.88 3.67 -9.90
C TYR A 469 -12.26 3.04 -10.13
N PRO A 470 -12.36 1.72 -10.36
CA PRO A 470 -13.62 1.05 -10.67
C PRO A 470 -14.38 0.65 -9.39
N GLY A 471 -14.71 1.62 -8.54
CA GLY A 471 -15.40 1.37 -7.28
C GLY A 471 -15.81 2.62 -6.50
N THR A 472 -16.55 2.41 -5.42
CA THR A 472 -16.93 3.46 -4.45
C THR A 472 -15.70 3.93 -3.68
N SER A 473 -15.55 5.24 -3.47
CA SER A 473 -14.56 5.76 -2.51
C SER A 473 -14.95 5.43 -1.07
N GLY A 474 -16.24 5.23 -0.78
CA GLY A 474 -16.73 5.05 0.58
C GLY A 474 -16.59 6.33 1.43
N ALA A 475 -16.17 7.44 0.82
CA ALA A 475 -15.72 8.61 1.51
C ALA A 475 -16.82 9.67 1.64
N PRO A 476 -17.00 10.30 2.81
CA PRO A 476 -17.96 11.39 2.97
C PRO A 476 -17.52 12.68 2.26
N PHE A 477 -16.26 12.75 1.79
CA PHE A 477 -15.72 13.89 1.08
C PHE A 477 -15.83 13.79 -0.45
N MET A 478 -16.34 12.68 -1.00
CA MET A 478 -16.62 12.55 -2.44
C MET A 478 -18.13 12.65 -2.67
N ASP A 479 -18.56 13.59 -3.53
CA ASP A 479 -19.97 13.93 -3.69
C ASP A 479 -20.65 13.06 -4.77
N TYR A 480 -19.97 12.85 -5.90
CA TYR A 480 -20.50 12.09 -7.04
C TYR A 480 -19.53 11.04 -7.56
N LEU A 481 -20.09 10.01 -8.20
CA LEU A 481 -19.38 9.04 -9.03
C LEU A 481 -19.89 9.20 -10.47
N ILE A 482 -19.00 9.60 -11.39
CA ILE A 482 -19.31 9.61 -12.82
C ILE A 482 -19.32 8.17 -13.32
N THR A 483 -20.49 7.69 -13.73
CA THR A 483 -20.75 6.31 -14.15
C THR A 483 -21.80 6.30 -15.28
N ASP A 484 -22.41 5.16 -15.58
CA ASP A 484 -23.52 5.01 -16.50
C ASP A 484 -24.55 3.97 -16.01
N MET A 485 -25.68 3.89 -16.70
CA MET A 485 -26.82 3.05 -16.31
C MET A 485 -26.55 1.55 -16.47
N VAL A 486 -25.59 1.16 -17.33
CA VAL A 486 -25.21 -0.25 -17.53
C VAL A 486 -24.23 -0.69 -16.44
N THR A 487 -23.22 0.15 -16.15
CA THR A 487 -22.18 -0.09 -15.16
C THR A 487 -22.71 -0.02 -13.73
N SER A 488 -23.58 0.96 -13.45
CA SER A 488 -24.10 1.23 -12.11
C SER A 488 -25.62 1.44 -12.16
N PRO A 489 -26.41 0.37 -12.37
CA PRO A 489 -27.87 0.47 -12.41
C PRO A 489 -28.43 0.98 -11.07
N ILE A 490 -29.54 1.71 -11.12
CA ILE A 490 -30.07 2.47 -9.99
C ILE A 490 -30.48 1.57 -8.80
N GLU A 491 -30.87 0.33 -9.08
CA GLU A 491 -31.24 -0.69 -8.10
C GLU A 491 -30.06 -1.08 -7.19
N LEU A 492 -28.83 -0.92 -7.69
CA LEU A 492 -27.60 -1.18 -6.96
C LEU A 492 -26.95 0.10 -6.43
N ALA A 493 -27.62 1.26 -6.48
CA ALA A 493 -27.04 2.53 -6.03
C ALA A 493 -26.56 2.51 -4.57
N SER A 494 -27.16 1.67 -3.72
CA SER A 494 -26.79 1.52 -2.31
C SER A 494 -25.36 1.02 -2.07
N GLN A 495 -24.74 0.37 -3.07
CA GLN A 495 -23.35 -0.09 -2.98
C GLN A 495 -22.33 1.05 -3.04
N TYR A 496 -22.74 2.25 -3.46
CA TYR A 496 -21.89 3.43 -3.56
C TYR A 496 -22.16 4.40 -2.41
N SER A 497 -21.15 5.11 -1.94
CA SER A 497 -21.31 6.23 -1.00
C SER A 497 -21.76 7.52 -1.71
N GLU A 498 -21.29 7.69 -2.93
CA GLU A 498 -21.47 8.85 -3.78
C GLU A 498 -22.83 8.83 -4.47
N LYS A 499 -23.30 10.00 -4.91
CA LYS A 499 -24.44 10.08 -5.83
C LYS A 499 -24.00 9.70 -7.24
N LEU A 500 -24.83 8.93 -7.95
CA LEU A 500 -24.53 8.53 -9.31
C LEU A 500 -24.75 9.70 -10.28
N ALA A 501 -23.73 10.03 -11.08
CA ALA A 501 -23.79 11.00 -12.16
C ALA A 501 -23.63 10.26 -13.49
N TYR A 502 -24.74 10.06 -14.21
CA TYR A 502 -24.75 9.24 -15.43
C TYR A 502 -24.27 9.99 -16.67
N MET A 503 -23.29 9.40 -17.34
CA MET A 503 -23.01 9.64 -18.75
C MET A 503 -24.11 8.99 -19.62
N PRO A 504 -24.45 9.58 -20.79
CA PRO A 504 -25.59 9.13 -21.60
C PRO A 504 -25.39 7.78 -22.28
N HIS A 505 -24.14 7.30 -22.40
CA HIS A 505 -23.80 6.01 -23.00
C HIS A 505 -23.01 5.17 -22.00
N THR A 506 -21.68 5.32 -22.00
CA THR A 506 -20.81 4.75 -20.98
C THR A 506 -19.93 5.82 -20.36
N TYR A 507 -19.53 5.64 -19.10
CA TYR A 507 -18.52 6.49 -18.46
C TYR A 507 -17.11 6.21 -18.98
N PHE A 508 -16.91 5.02 -19.57
CA PHE A 508 -15.63 4.57 -20.07
C PHE A 508 -15.29 5.26 -21.39
N VAL A 509 -14.02 5.58 -21.58
CA VAL A 509 -13.50 6.27 -22.76
C VAL A 509 -12.16 5.65 -23.12
N GLY A 510 -11.75 5.75 -24.38
CA GLY A 510 -10.43 5.31 -24.82
C GLY A 510 -9.87 6.22 -25.90
N ASP A 511 -8.58 6.52 -25.84
CA ASP A 511 -7.89 7.38 -26.81
C ASP A 511 -7.42 6.61 -28.05
N HIS A 512 -7.92 5.38 -28.26
CA HIS A 512 -7.52 4.48 -29.34
C HIS A 512 -7.62 5.10 -30.73
N LYS A 513 -8.58 6.00 -30.96
CA LYS A 513 -8.73 6.70 -32.24
C LYS A 513 -7.54 7.64 -32.53
N GLN A 514 -7.00 8.26 -31.49
CA GLN A 514 -5.87 9.18 -31.57
C GLN A 514 -4.53 8.42 -31.51
N MET A 515 -4.42 7.40 -30.65
CA MET A 515 -3.20 6.59 -30.48
C MET A 515 -2.97 5.61 -31.62
N PHE A 516 -4.04 4.97 -32.11
CA PHE A 516 -3.96 3.86 -33.05
C PHE A 516 -4.76 4.09 -34.34
N PRO A 517 -4.66 5.26 -35.00
CA PRO A 517 -5.42 5.53 -36.22
C PRO A 517 -5.07 4.56 -37.35
N HIS A 518 -3.85 4.01 -37.34
CA HIS A 518 -3.38 2.98 -38.28
C HIS A 518 -4.17 1.66 -38.20
N LEU A 519 -4.94 1.43 -37.13
CA LEU A 519 -5.82 0.28 -36.96
C LEU A 519 -7.27 0.55 -37.43
N SER A 520 -7.58 1.77 -37.86
CA SER A 520 -8.93 2.13 -38.33
C SER A 520 -9.30 1.40 -39.61
N GLU A 521 -8.31 1.12 -40.45
CA GLU A 521 -8.44 0.30 -41.64
C GLU A 521 -7.45 -0.87 -41.60
N ARG A 522 -7.81 -1.95 -42.26
CA ARG A 522 -6.96 -3.12 -42.44
C ARG A 522 -7.09 -3.66 -43.86
N ILE A 523 -6.01 -4.24 -44.37
CA ILE A 523 -6.03 -5.01 -45.63
C ILE A 523 -5.64 -6.45 -45.32
N ILE A 524 -6.43 -7.40 -45.81
CA ILE A 524 -6.15 -8.82 -45.71
C ILE A 524 -5.19 -9.20 -46.83
N LEU A 525 -4.12 -9.93 -46.51
CA LEU A 525 -3.18 -10.44 -47.50
C LEU A 525 -3.51 -11.88 -47.86
N CYS A 526 -3.56 -12.17 -49.17
CA CYS A 526 -3.65 -13.52 -49.72
C CYS A 526 -2.62 -13.69 -50.84
N ASP A 527 -2.19 -14.92 -51.11
CA ASP A 527 -1.57 -15.25 -52.39
C ASP A 527 -2.62 -15.78 -53.38
N LYS A 528 -2.26 -15.91 -54.66
CA LYS A 528 -3.16 -16.43 -55.71
C LYS A 528 -3.72 -17.83 -55.43
N VAL A 529 -3.02 -18.63 -54.62
CA VAL A 529 -3.35 -20.03 -54.36
C VAL A 529 -4.35 -20.14 -53.19
N THR A 530 -4.25 -19.22 -52.24
CA THR A 530 -5.02 -19.17 -51.00
C THR A 530 -6.19 -18.19 -51.06
N CYS A 531 -6.23 -17.29 -52.04
CA CYS A 531 -7.31 -16.32 -52.18
C CYS A 531 -8.65 -17.00 -52.50
N ARG A 532 -9.54 -17.08 -51.50
CA ARG A 532 -10.90 -17.65 -51.61
C ARG A 532 -11.94 -16.66 -51.10
N LYS A 533 -13.20 -16.84 -51.50
CA LYS A 533 -14.32 -15.96 -51.08
C LYS A 533 -14.67 -16.07 -49.59
N ASP A 534 -14.25 -17.15 -48.93
CA ASP A 534 -14.53 -17.50 -47.52
C ASP A 534 -13.31 -17.29 -46.60
N MET A 535 -12.35 -16.46 -47.01
CA MET A 535 -11.15 -16.21 -46.20
C MET A 535 -11.47 -15.54 -44.87
N ALA A 536 -10.84 -16.03 -43.81
CA ALA A 536 -10.86 -15.39 -42.51
C ALA A 536 -10.11 -14.04 -42.57
N ASP A 537 -10.68 -13.02 -41.95
CA ASP A 537 -10.24 -11.63 -42.00
C ASP A 537 -9.11 -11.29 -41.00
N ASN A 538 -8.53 -12.31 -40.39
CA ASN A 538 -7.62 -12.23 -39.26
C ASN A 538 -6.44 -13.23 -39.33
N VAL A 539 -6.11 -13.71 -40.53
CA VAL A 539 -4.98 -14.65 -40.75
C VAL A 539 -3.68 -13.90 -41.00
N ALA A 540 -3.68 -13.01 -41.99
CA ALA A 540 -2.57 -12.13 -42.33
C ALA A 540 -3.13 -10.77 -42.70
N VAL A 541 -2.77 -9.76 -41.92
CA VAL A 541 -3.36 -8.42 -41.98
C VAL A 541 -2.25 -7.39 -42.00
N ILE A 542 -2.44 -6.35 -42.79
CA ILE A 542 -1.61 -5.16 -42.75
C ILE A 542 -2.40 -3.94 -42.26
N ASN A 543 -1.72 -3.11 -41.49
CA ASN A 543 -2.24 -1.89 -40.89
C ASN A 543 -1.22 -0.77 -41.07
N ALA A 544 -1.68 0.44 -41.36
CA ALA A 544 -0.84 1.62 -41.54
C ALA A 544 -1.67 2.89 -41.38
N ALA A 545 -1.02 3.99 -41.01
CA ALA A 545 -1.64 5.30 -41.06
C ALA A 545 -1.94 5.73 -42.51
N ASP A 546 -1.12 5.28 -43.46
CA ASP A 546 -1.31 5.45 -44.90
C ASP A 546 -1.15 4.09 -45.61
N LEU A 547 -2.24 3.59 -46.18
CA LEU A 547 -2.28 2.35 -46.95
C LEU A 547 -2.15 2.57 -48.47
N SER A 548 -2.03 3.82 -48.93
CA SER A 548 -1.91 4.14 -50.36
C SER A 548 -0.75 3.40 -51.04
N PRO A 549 0.46 3.27 -50.43
CA PRO A 549 1.57 2.57 -51.06
C PRO A 549 1.28 1.12 -51.44
N ILE A 550 0.56 0.36 -50.61
CA ILE A 550 0.22 -1.04 -50.93
C ILE A 550 -0.95 -1.12 -51.91
N ILE A 551 -1.92 -0.20 -51.81
CA ILE A 551 -3.09 -0.14 -52.69
C ILE A 551 -2.67 0.19 -54.13
N GLU A 552 -1.70 1.08 -54.32
CA GLU A 552 -1.22 1.49 -55.63
C GLU A 552 -0.33 0.44 -56.32
N ASN A 553 0.36 -0.40 -55.54
CA ASN A 553 1.35 -1.37 -56.04
C ASN A 553 0.85 -2.83 -56.05
N THR A 554 -0.40 -3.08 -55.64
CA THR A 554 -0.96 -4.43 -55.55
C THR A 554 -2.41 -4.46 -56.05
N ASN A 555 -2.86 -5.60 -56.56
CA ASN A 555 -4.27 -5.78 -56.91
C ASN A 555 -5.11 -5.87 -55.64
N VAL A 556 -5.79 -4.77 -55.29
CA VAL A 556 -6.68 -4.71 -54.13
C VAL A 556 -8.13 -4.79 -54.56
N THR A 557 -8.85 -5.77 -54.03
CA THR A 557 -10.29 -5.95 -54.23
C THR A 557 -11.05 -5.58 -52.96
N GLU A 558 -12.23 -4.97 -53.12
CA GLU A 558 -13.10 -4.64 -52.01
C GLU A 558 -14.25 -5.64 -51.94
N ILE A 559 -14.39 -6.30 -50.80
CA ILE A 559 -15.48 -7.24 -50.51
C ILE A 559 -16.44 -6.55 -49.54
N LYS A 560 -17.70 -6.46 -49.96
CA LYS A 560 -18.79 -5.92 -49.16
C LYS A 560 -19.60 -7.05 -48.56
N GLN A 561 -19.67 -7.10 -47.23
CA GLN A 561 -20.51 -8.06 -46.52
C GLN A 561 -21.57 -7.31 -45.73
N VAL A 562 -22.84 -7.64 -45.96
CA VAL A 562 -23.94 -7.12 -45.15
C VAL A 562 -24.19 -8.08 -44.01
N ILE A 563 -23.91 -7.63 -42.79
CA ILE A 563 -24.15 -8.40 -41.57
C ILE A 563 -25.46 -7.90 -40.94
N MET A 564 -26.37 -8.83 -40.68
CA MET A 564 -27.56 -8.55 -39.88
C MET A 564 -27.16 -8.60 -38.41
N SER A 565 -27.36 -7.50 -37.69
CA SER A 565 -27.13 -7.46 -36.24
C SER A 565 -28.16 -8.35 -35.53
N GLU A 566 -27.71 -9.46 -34.93
CA GLU A 566 -28.52 -10.35 -34.09
C GLU A 566 -28.60 -9.85 -32.62
N ILE A 567 -28.80 -8.55 -32.40
CA ILE A 567 -29.04 -8.05 -31.04
C ILE A 567 -30.53 -8.19 -30.73
N THR A 568 -30.85 -9.15 -29.86
CA THR A 568 -32.20 -9.56 -29.46
C THR A 568 -32.92 -8.60 -28.51
N ASP A 569 -32.39 -7.40 -28.26
CA ASP A 569 -33.06 -6.42 -27.42
C ASP A 569 -33.07 -5.02 -28.08
N SER A 570 -34.29 -4.55 -28.39
CA SER A 570 -34.67 -3.23 -28.95
C SER A 570 -34.60 -2.99 -30.48
N LYS A 571 -35.70 -3.32 -31.16
CA LYS A 571 -36.42 -2.58 -32.25
C LYS A 571 -35.70 -1.83 -33.40
N LEU A 572 -34.39 -1.98 -33.65
CA LEU A 572 -33.78 -1.55 -34.92
C LEU A 572 -32.65 -2.49 -35.34
N THR A 573 -32.99 -3.55 -36.07
CA THR A 573 -32.03 -4.34 -36.85
C THR A 573 -31.62 -3.53 -38.08
N ARG A 574 -30.62 -2.65 -37.94
CA ARG A 574 -30.01 -2.01 -39.10
C ARG A 574 -28.99 -2.98 -39.72
N PRO A 575 -29.09 -3.30 -41.02
CA PRO A 575 -28.00 -4.00 -41.70
C PRO A 575 -26.74 -3.15 -41.60
N VAL A 576 -25.64 -3.76 -41.15
CA VAL A 576 -24.32 -3.12 -41.12
C VAL A 576 -23.54 -3.64 -42.33
N GLU A 577 -23.19 -2.73 -43.23
CA GLU A 577 -22.27 -3.01 -44.32
C GLU A 577 -20.84 -2.97 -43.76
N VAL A 578 -20.14 -4.10 -43.84
CA VAL A 578 -18.73 -4.23 -43.50
C VAL A 578 -17.95 -4.40 -44.80
N ASN A 579 -17.01 -3.50 -45.04
CA ASN A 579 -16.16 -3.50 -46.23
C ASN A 579 -14.76 -3.96 -45.83
N PHE A 580 -14.26 -4.99 -46.51
CA PHE A 580 -12.90 -5.49 -46.33
C PHE A 580 -12.13 -5.33 -47.63
N LYS A 581 -10.87 -4.91 -47.51
CA LYS A 581 -9.93 -4.83 -48.64
C LYS A 581 -9.04 -6.07 -48.62
N ILE A 582 -8.93 -6.76 -49.75
CA ILE A 582 -8.03 -7.91 -49.94
C ILE A 582 -6.98 -7.53 -50.97
N ALA A 583 -5.71 -7.56 -50.58
CA ALA A 583 -4.59 -7.41 -51.49
C ALA A 583 -4.09 -8.80 -51.92
N GLU A 584 -4.25 -9.10 -53.20
CA GLU A 584 -3.78 -10.34 -53.82
C GLU A 584 -2.32 -10.18 -54.26
N LEU A 585 -1.44 -10.93 -53.59
CA LEU A 585 -0.01 -10.95 -53.88
C LEU A 585 0.34 -12.08 -54.86
N PRO A 586 1.37 -11.89 -55.71
CA PRO A 586 1.90 -12.99 -56.53
C PRO A 586 2.39 -14.18 -55.70
N THR A 587 2.97 -13.90 -54.51
CA THR A 587 3.43 -14.88 -53.53
C THR A 587 3.55 -14.22 -52.15
N THR A 588 3.30 -15.00 -51.08
CA THR A 588 3.54 -14.62 -49.67
C THR A 588 4.90 -15.09 -49.13
N THR A 589 5.72 -15.78 -49.93
CA THR A 589 7.01 -16.33 -49.49
C THR A 589 7.95 -15.31 -48.82
N PRO A 590 8.08 -14.04 -49.27
CA PRO A 590 8.90 -13.06 -48.57
C PRO A 590 8.43 -12.75 -47.14
N ILE A 591 7.11 -12.79 -46.90
CA ILE A 591 6.49 -12.58 -45.59
C ILE A 591 6.75 -13.81 -44.72
N GLU A 592 6.51 -15.01 -45.24
CA GLU A 592 6.75 -16.27 -44.52
C GLU A 592 8.22 -16.42 -44.13
N THR A 593 9.13 -16.07 -45.03
CA THR A 593 10.58 -16.09 -44.77
C THR A 593 10.96 -15.08 -43.70
N MET A 594 10.41 -13.87 -43.75
CA MET A 594 10.65 -12.83 -42.74
C MET A 594 10.19 -13.30 -41.36
N ILE A 595 9.01 -13.91 -41.26
CA ILE A 595 8.46 -14.44 -39.99
C ILE A 595 9.31 -15.60 -39.49
N ALA A 596 9.63 -16.58 -40.35
CA ALA A 596 10.41 -17.76 -39.97
C ALA A 596 11.85 -17.42 -39.54
N SER A 597 12.46 -16.40 -40.15
CA SER A 597 13.82 -15.94 -39.84
C SER A 597 13.88 -14.87 -38.75
N GLY A 598 12.73 -14.34 -38.30
CA GLY A 598 12.68 -13.24 -37.33
C GLY A 598 13.21 -11.91 -37.88
N GLN A 599 13.22 -11.72 -39.20
CA GLN A 599 13.63 -10.45 -39.80
C GLN A 599 12.67 -9.32 -39.41
N ALA A 600 13.21 -8.12 -39.20
CA ALA A 600 12.44 -6.96 -38.75
C ALA A 600 11.51 -6.39 -39.84
N GLN A 601 11.85 -6.58 -41.11
CA GLN A 601 11.08 -6.07 -42.25
C GLN A 601 11.37 -6.89 -43.51
N THR A 602 10.47 -6.78 -44.48
CA THR A 602 10.60 -7.36 -45.83
C THR A 602 10.06 -6.37 -46.87
N SER A 603 10.18 -6.68 -48.15
CA SER A 603 9.60 -5.88 -49.24
C SER A 603 8.70 -6.75 -50.10
N VAL A 604 7.51 -6.25 -50.41
CA VAL A 604 6.51 -6.91 -51.25
C VAL A 604 6.02 -5.90 -52.27
N ASN A 605 6.13 -6.22 -53.56
CA ASN A 605 5.82 -5.31 -54.68
C ASN A 605 6.47 -3.93 -54.53
N GLY A 606 7.69 -3.86 -54.00
CA GLY A 606 8.42 -2.60 -53.77
C GLY A 606 7.99 -1.83 -52.51
N VAL A 607 7.00 -2.33 -51.76
CA VAL A 607 6.51 -1.72 -50.52
C VAL A 607 7.16 -2.42 -49.32
N VAL A 608 7.75 -1.63 -48.42
CA VAL A 608 8.37 -2.15 -47.20
C VAL A 608 7.29 -2.50 -46.18
N LEU A 609 7.32 -3.74 -45.68
CA LEU A 609 6.45 -4.23 -44.62
C LEU A 609 7.29 -4.50 -43.37
N GLN A 610 6.89 -3.91 -42.25
CA GLN A 610 7.52 -4.13 -40.95
C GLN A 610 6.87 -5.33 -40.24
N ASN A 611 7.69 -6.24 -39.74
CA ASN A 611 7.25 -7.35 -38.90
C ASN A 611 6.66 -6.82 -37.59
N GLY A 612 5.38 -7.12 -37.31
CA GLY A 612 4.70 -6.67 -36.08
C GLY A 612 5.41 -7.04 -34.77
N LEU A 613 6.16 -8.15 -34.75
CA LEU A 613 6.96 -8.56 -33.59
C LEU A 613 8.25 -7.74 -33.38
N ALA A 614 8.65 -6.93 -34.37
CA ALA A 614 9.88 -6.14 -34.37
C ALA A 614 9.61 -4.63 -34.34
N THR A 615 8.43 -4.20 -33.89
CA THR A 615 8.05 -2.78 -33.78
C THR A 615 8.95 -2.00 -32.81
N ASN A 616 9.37 -2.64 -31.72
CA ASN A 616 10.34 -2.11 -30.75
C ASN A 616 11.77 -1.94 -31.31
N CYS A 617 12.17 -2.71 -32.32
CA CYS A 617 13.52 -2.61 -32.90
C CYS A 617 13.74 -1.35 -33.76
N GLY A 618 12.67 -0.66 -34.17
CA GLY A 618 12.74 0.52 -35.06
C GLY A 618 12.25 1.82 -34.43
N ASN A 619 11.07 1.80 -33.79
CA ASN A 619 10.51 2.97 -33.11
C ASN A 619 9.83 2.53 -31.80
N ASN A 620 10.56 2.63 -30.68
CA ASN A 620 10.03 2.30 -29.36
C ASN A 620 8.79 3.13 -28.97
N LYS A 621 8.71 4.39 -29.40
CA LYS A 621 7.54 5.25 -29.11
C LYS A 621 6.29 4.77 -29.85
N ALA A 622 6.45 4.26 -31.06
CA ALA A 622 5.35 3.64 -31.77
C ALA A 622 4.86 2.36 -31.07
N ALA A 623 5.78 1.55 -30.54
CA ALA A 623 5.46 0.33 -29.81
C ALA A 623 4.75 0.60 -28.46
N THR A 624 5.08 1.70 -27.78
CA THR A 624 4.42 2.12 -26.53
C THR A 624 3.10 2.87 -26.75
N GLY A 625 2.74 3.18 -28.00
CA GLY A 625 1.55 3.99 -28.34
C GLY A 625 1.72 5.49 -28.16
N GLU A 626 2.96 5.94 -27.92
CA GLU A 626 3.33 7.35 -27.83
C GLU A 626 3.34 8.05 -29.20
N GLU A 627 3.59 7.29 -30.27
CA GLU A 627 3.56 7.76 -31.65
C GLU A 627 2.76 6.80 -32.53
N VAL A 628 2.23 7.32 -33.63
CA VAL A 628 1.60 6.47 -34.64
C VAL A 628 2.70 5.80 -35.48
N PRO A 629 2.67 4.47 -35.68
CA PRO A 629 3.56 3.79 -36.61
C PRO A 629 3.52 4.43 -38.00
N GLN A 630 4.70 4.77 -38.53
CA GLN A 630 4.84 5.34 -39.88
C GLN A 630 4.98 4.27 -40.97
N ASN A 631 5.40 3.07 -40.59
CA ASN A 631 5.55 1.94 -41.51
C ASN A 631 4.24 1.14 -41.63
N ILE A 632 4.10 0.42 -42.74
CA ILE A 632 3.06 -0.60 -42.88
C ILE A 632 3.46 -1.81 -42.04
N VAL A 633 2.65 -2.13 -41.04
CA VAL A 633 2.90 -3.24 -40.12
C VAL A 633 2.11 -4.46 -40.59
N ILE A 634 2.77 -5.61 -40.64
CA ILE A 634 2.12 -6.90 -40.90
C ILE A 634 1.99 -7.73 -39.63
N THR A 635 0.77 -8.21 -39.39
CA THR A 635 0.40 -9.09 -38.30
C THR A 635 -0.19 -10.38 -38.86
N THR A 636 0.34 -11.54 -38.43
CA THR A 636 -0.14 -12.85 -38.87
C THR A 636 -0.35 -13.79 -37.69
N ARG A 637 -1.24 -14.76 -37.84
CA ARG A 637 -1.41 -15.85 -36.86
C ARG A 637 -0.13 -16.64 -36.62
N GLN A 638 0.66 -16.84 -37.68
CA GLN A 638 1.93 -17.58 -37.62
C GLN A 638 2.94 -16.94 -36.65
N GLN A 639 2.98 -15.60 -36.54
CA GLN A 639 3.83 -14.90 -35.57
C GLN A 639 3.56 -15.34 -34.12
N TYR A 640 2.34 -15.80 -33.82
CA TYR A 640 1.89 -16.20 -32.48
C TYR A 640 1.61 -17.70 -32.37
N CYS A 641 2.10 -18.52 -33.33
CA CYS A 641 1.85 -19.95 -33.38
C CYS A 641 0.35 -20.33 -33.39
N LEU A 642 -0.49 -19.47 -33.99
CA LEU A 642 -1.92 -19.70 -34.17
C LEU A 642 -2.18 -20.35 -35.54
N PRO A 643 -3.21 -21.22 -35.64
CA PRO A 643 -3.54 -21.95 -36.87
C PRO A 643 -4.09 -21.06 -37.97
#